data_AF-A0A2G8I9M7-F1
#
_entry.id   AF-A0A2G8I9M7-F1
#
_cell.length_a   1.000
_cell.length_b   1.000
_cell.length_c   1.000
_cell.angle_alpha   90.00
_cell.angle_beta   90.00
_cell.angle_gamma   90.00
#
_symmetry.space_group_name_H-M   'P 1'
#
loop_
_entity.id
_entity.type
_entity.pdbx_description
1 polymer ?
#
loop_
_entity_poly.entity_id
_entity_poly.type
_entity_poly.pdbx_seq_one_letter_code
_entity_poly.pdbx_strand_id
1 'polypeptide(L)'
;MKYHSYFAYLLTDRLSLSSYQAGGEVSVGDIRRRLMLIAREHNTTIPDHYLRLDAYYSFQNIEEKSQIFTIGLTELADAFLEYRYNRVYVKAEKFNEWQYLIAYIPPMLLVCAYIFKKGQFSSQELTSNSFYNQSIAPNLRYTSFVSPYIRQMEDLKREYNGFCDLHIHLNGTIETDSVWLDVLNHPDNVIYEMYCAEKEELVKEQYEQFDNWSRPDRFKKLIEKAVELREELFNELWKKIPIFMDFTRQSESIFYIAVLHYLCLYPANKEVADNFHHYLLILGLTNSILVQQPECFGFEQFQKYTSNKLRDFSEQEYEQRFFQLAGNELNNLRTIEGRFSPKDTKDKNNNLIDKIRRGWEKLNTAQKNLEISNSELRLVAHFIKKKDKQKGDIRFQALRADMKKRGEVLMSMCMSGSKNGKSIVGIDAAASEFDTPPEVFAPVFRRFREKGFRHFTYHAGEDFYHLLGGLRAIYEAIDFLDLQRGDRIGHATAAGVSPKVWHKNVGDKIIVPKGAYMDDLLFAYYLASTEEGSALRPLMPQISMRVMQLAGEIYPGNENIEAYISAWKNRQLDIVELDKQNKLIEYPLLKEYHKKNCVKKYNEKIEVDIYEVLDEAALHEAQLAILKLMHKKEIVIETLPTSNVLIGNHRQFCTYHLYNWLKWEDEGKAIPPIVLGTDDAGIFATNIYNEYCHIFTLLVYKYGFCVNRGLDFIRELNYNAEIYAFD
;
A
#
# COMPACT_ATOMS: atom_id res chain seq x y z
N MET A 1 -18.69 15.77 4.98
CA MET A 1 -18.69 16.44 3.67
C MET A 1 -17.82 17.67 3.74
N LYS A 2 -16.57 17.58 3.29
CA LYS A 2 -15.87 18.75 2.79
C LYS A 2 -16.10 18.72 1.28
N TYR A 3 -16.66 19.80 0.76
CA TYR A 3 -17.07 19.97 -0.63
C TYR A 3 -15.98 19.51 -1.61
N HIS A 4 -16.23 18.40 -2.29
CA HIS A 4 -15.49 18.00 -3.47
C HIS A 4 -16.50 17.89 -4.59
N SER A 5 -16.20 18.54 -5.71
CA SER A 5 -17.02 18.48 -6.91
C SER A 5 -17.26 17.02 -7.34
N TYR A 6 -18.45 16.70 -7.82
CA TYR A 6 -18.75 15.37 -8.36
C TYR A 6 -17.88 14.96 -9.54
N PHE A 7 -17.15 15.90 -10.15
CA PHE A 7 -16.11 15.58 -11.13
C PHE A 7 -14.99 14.70 -10.58
N ALA A 8 -14.85 14.54 -9.26
CA ALA A 8 -13.95 13.56 -8.65
C ALA A 8 -14.24 12.11 -9.12
N TYR A 9 -15.48 11.82 -9.52
CA TYR A 9 -15.93 10.52 -10.01
C TYR A 9 -16.04 10.46 -11.54
N LEU A 10 -15.56 11.47 -12.26
CA LEU A 10 -15.76 11.60 -13.71
C LEU A 10 -15.27 10.36 -14.49
N LEU A 11 -14.13 9.80 -14.07
CA LEU A 11 -13.50 8.66 -14.72
C LEU A 11 -14.06 7.30 -14.27
N THR A 12 -14.92 7.29 -13.23
CA THR A 12 -15.49 6.06 -12.66
C THR A 12 -16.92 5.79 -13.14
N ASP A 13 -17.43 6.54 -14.11
CA ASP A 13 -18.80 6.37 -14.66
C ASP A 13 -18.91 5.17 -15.62
N ARG A 14 -19.05 3.98 -15.02
CA ARG A 14 -19.19 2.69 -15.71
C ARG A 14 -20.42 2.61 -16.63
N LEU A 15 -21.48 3.34 -16.31
CA LEU A 15 -22.68 3.39 -17.14
C LEU A 15 -22.42 4.18 -18.43
N SER A 16 -21.63 5.25 -18.36
CA SER A 16 -21.17 5.97 -19.57
C SER A 16 -20.24 5.11 -20.40
N LEU A 17 -19.29 4.40 -19.78
CA LEU A 17 -18.41 3.48 -20.50
C LEU A 17 -19.21 2.40 -21.24
N SER A 18 -20.15 1.76 -20.56
CA SER A 18 -21.03 0.73 -21.15
C SER A 18 -21.91 1.29 -22.27
N SER A 19 -22.39 2.54 -22.14
CA SER A 19 -23.18 3.20 -23.18
C SER A 19 -22.36 3.38 -24.46
N TYR A 20 -21.13 3.88 -24.34
CA TYR A 20 -20.22 4.05 -25.47
C TYR A 20 -19.84 2.72 -26.12
N GLN A 21 -19.56 1.67 -25.33
CA GLN A 21 -19.25 0.34 -25.86
C GLN A 21 -20.42 -0.29 -26.62
N ALA A 22 -21.66 0.12 -26.32
CA ALA A 22 -22.84 -0.28 -27.07
C ALA A 22 -23.14 0.63 -28.30
N GLY A 23 -22.29 1.62 -28.59
CA GLY A 23 -22.51 2.61 -29.63
C GLY A 23 -23.58 3.65 -29.30
N GLY A 24 -23.93 3.80 -28.02
CA GLY A 24 -24.92 4.77 -27.54
C GLY A 24 -24.32 6.14 -27.24
N GLU A 25 -25.18 7.16 -27.22
CA GLU A 25 -24.80 8.53 -26.84
C GLU A 25 -24.88 8.75 -25.32
N VAL A 26 -24.05 9.66 -24.80
CA VAL A 26 -24.04 10.04 -23.38
C VAL A 26 -24.26 11.55 -23.28
N SER A 27 -25.35 12.01 -22.68
CA SER A 27 -25.59 13.45 -22.53
C SER A 27 -24.91 14.04 -21.27
N VAL A 28 -24.77 15.36 -21.19
CA VAL A 28 -24.36 16.06 -19.94
C VAL A 28 -25.32 15.72 -18.79
N GLY A 29 -26.61 15.62 -19.08
CA GLY A 29 -27.63 15.23 -18.11
C GLY A 29 -27.44 13.81 -17.57
N ASP A 30 -26.99 12.88 -18.41
CA ASP A 30 -26.64 11.52 -18.01
C ASP A 30 -25.43 11.52 -17.08
N ILE A 31 -24.35 12.22 -17.46
CA ILE A 31 -23.13 12.31 -16.65
C ILE A 31 -23.48 12.89 -15.27
N ARG A 32 -24.15 14.05 -15.21
CA ARG A 32 -24.54 14.67 -13.93
C ARG A 32 -25.34 13.71 -13.05
N ARG A 33 -26.32 13.00 -13.63
CA ARG A 33 -27.14 12.02 -12.90
C ARG A 33 -26.29 10.85 -12.40
N ARG A 34 -25.39 10.31 -13.23
CA ARG A 34 -24.54 9.16 -12.92
C ARG A 34 -23.49 9.48 -11.86
N LEU A 35 -22.83 10.63 -11.94
CA LEU A 35 -21.87 11.07 -10.91
C LEU A 35 -22.54 11.28 -9.55
N MET A 36 -23.77 11.81 -9.51
CA MET A 36 -24.56 11.90 -8.27
C MET A 36 -24.89 10.52 -7.69
N LEU A 37 -25.19 9.53 -8.54
CA LEU A 37 -25.47 8.15 -8.09
C LEU A 37 -24.20 7.49 -7.52
N ILE A 38 -23.04 7.71 -8.13
CA ILE A 38 -21.76 7.25 -7.59
C ILE A 38 -21.51 7.90 -6.22
N ALA A 39 -21.67 9.22 -6.11
CA ALA A 39 -21.50 9.92 -4.82
C ALA A 39 -22.44 9.40 -3.72
N ARG A 40 -23.64 8.95 -4.08
CA ARG A 40 -24.61 8.29 -3.18
C ARG A 40 -24.11 6.94 -2.68
N GLU A 41 -23.48 6.14 -3.55
CA GLU A 41 -22.86 4.86 -3.18
C GLU A 41 -21.76 5.05 -2.13
N HIS A 42 -20.94 6.09 -2.28
CA HIS A 42 -19.91 6.43 -1.29
C HIS A 42 -20.47 7.02 0.01
N ASN A 43 -21.68 7.60 -0.01
CA ASN A 43 -22.24 8.31 1.14
C ASN A 43 -23.72 7.97 1.39
N THR A 44 -23.96 6.72 1.79
CA THR A 44 -25.32 6.17 2.03
C THR A 44 -26.11 6.84 3.15
N THR A 45 -25.46 7.65 3.99
CA THR A 45 -26.08 8.37 5.12
C THR A 45 -26.59 9.76 4.75
N ILE A 46 -26.26 10.27 3.56
CA ILE A 46 -26.67 11.60 3.10
C ILE A 46 -28.00 11.49 2.35
N PRO A 47 -29.04 12.25 2.73
CA PRO A 47 -30.28 12.30 1.96
C PRO A 47 -30.09 12.77 0.51
N ASP A 48 -30.75 12.11 -0.43
CA ASP A 48 -30.64 12.37 -1.88
C ASP A 48 -30.86 13.83 -2.31
N HIS A 49 -31.69 14.61 -1.60
CA HIS A 49 -31.94 16.00 -1.98
C HIS A 49 -30.71 16.90 -1.81
N TYR A 50 -29.85 16.63 -0.82
CA TYR A 50 -28.57 17.33 -0.69
C TYR A 50 -27.62 16.95 -1.83
N LEU A 51 -27.55 15.65 -2.14
CA LEU A 51 -26.71 15.18 -3.24
C LEU A 51 -27.16 15.78 -4.59
N ARG A 52 -28.47 15.88 -4.79
CA ARG A 52 -29.04 16.46 -6.01
C ARG A 52 -28.77 17.96 -6.13
N LEU A 53 -28.88 18.71 -5.04
CA LEU A 53 -28.55 20.14 -5.04
C LEU A 53 -27.08 20.39 -5.34
N ASP A 54 -26.19 19.60 -4.75
CA ASP A 54 -24.74 19.67 -5.02
C ASP A 54 -24.42 19.29 -6.47
N ALA A 55 -25.20 18.38 -7.09
CA ALA A 55 -25.04 18.01 -8.50
C ALA A 55 -25.44 19.16 -9.43
N TYR A 56 -26.52 19.85 -9.11
CA TYR A 56 -26.91 21.04 -9.87
C TYR A 56 -25.89 22.16 -9.70
N TYR A 57 -25.39 22.36 -8.49
CA TYR A 57 -24.37 23.37 -8.20
C TYR A 57 -23.05 23.08 -8.93
N SER A 58 -22.56 21.83 -8.89
CA SER A 58 -21.34 21.41 -9.59
C SER A 58 -21.42 21.59 -11.11
N PHE A 59 -22.64 21.58 -11.68
CA PHE A 59 -22.87 21.73 -13.12
C PHE A 59 -23.43 23.11 -13.51
N GLN A 60 -23.40 24.11 -12.61
CA GLN A 60 -24.16 25.36 -12.78
C GLN A 60 -23.75 26.26 -13.97
N ASN A 61 -22.69 25.93 -14.71
CA ASN A 61 -22.26 26.62 -15.94
C ASN A 61 -21.83 25.64 -17.05
N ILE A 62 -22.39 24.44 -17.04
CA ILE A 62 -22.04 23.36 -17.99
C ILE A 62 -23.27 23.03 -18.83
N GLU A 63 -23.26 23.51 -20.06
CA GLU A 63 -24.28 23.25 -21.08
C GLU A 63 -23.77 22.20 -22.08
N GLU A 64 -22.52 22.31 -22.50
CA GLU A 64 -21.86 21.42 -23.44
C GLU A 64 -20.96 20.41 -22.73
N LYS A 65 -20.79 19.22 -23.32
CA LYS A 65 -19.92 18.16 -22.74
C LYS A 65 -18.47 18.62 -22.64
N SER A 66 -17.99 19.41 -23.59
CA SER A 66 -16.65 20.03 -23.56
C SER A 66 -16.37 20.80 -22.26
N GLN A 67 -17.39 21.46 -21.69
CA GLN A 67 -17.28 22.25 -20.47
C GLN A 67 -17.12 21.41 -19.21
N ILE A 68 -17.46 20.12 -19.24
CA ILE A 68 -17.11 19.18 -18.16
C ILE A 68 -15.60 19.14 -17.97
N PHE A 69 -14.84 19.17 -19.07
CA PHE A 69 -13.38 19.11 -19.03
C PHE A 69 -12.75 20.49 -18.86
N THR A 70 -13.24 21.50 -19.59
CA THR A 70 -12.60 22.83 -19.57
C THR A 70 -12.99 23.69 -18.37
N ILE A 71 -14.14 23.42 -17.75
CA ILE A 71 -14.62 24.08 -16.52
C ILE A 71 -14.59 23.10 -15.34
N GLY A 72 -15.33 21.99 -15.42
CA GLY A 72 -15.51 21.08 -14.28
C GLY A 72 -14.20 20.46 -13.76
N LEU A 73 -13.45 19.81 -14.64
CA LEU A 73 -12.16 19.18 -14.31
C LEU A 73 -11.11 20.22 -13.90
N THR A 74 -11.08 21.40 -14.54
CA THR A 74 -10.13 22.46 -14.19
C THR A 74 -10.47 23.11 -12.85
N GLU A 75 -11.74 23.26 -12.49
CA GLU A 75 -12.19 23.69 -11.16
C GLU A 75 -11.85 22.67 -10.08
N LEU A 76 -12.05 21.38 -10.36
CA LEU A 76 -11.60 20.31 -9.46
C LEU A 76 -10.09 20.39 -9.23
N ALA A 77 -9.29 20.49 -10.30
CA ALA A 77 -7.85 20.61 -10.18
C ALA A 77 -7.42 21.85 -9.39
N ASP A 78 -8.05 23.01 -9.65
CA ASP A 78 -7.79 24.28 -8.95
C ASP A 78 -8.22 24.30 -7.48
N ALA A 79 -9.16 23.43 -7.09
CA ALA A 79 -9.53 23.25 -5.69
C ALA A 79 -8.36 22.65 -4.88
N PHE A 80 -7.56 21.77 -5.49
CA PHE A 80 -6.47 21.04 -4.83
C PHE A 80 -5.07 21.57 -5.13
N LEU A 81 -4.84 22.15 -6.30
CA LEU A 81 -3.50 22.48 -6.79
C LEU A 81 -3.22 23.98 -6.70
N GLU A 82 -1.93 24.31 -6.54
CA GLU A 82 -1.42 25.67 -6.56
C GLU A 82 -0.10 25.79 -7.33
N TYR A 83 0.17 26.97 -7.89
CA TYR A 83 1.47 27.29 -8.47
C TYR A 83 2.42 27.91 -7.45
N ARG A 84 3.68 27.49 -7.55
CA ARG A 84 4.84 28.21 -7.01
C ARG A 84 5.90 28.24 -8.09
N TYR A 85 6.18 29.44 -8.61
CA TYR A 85 7.02 29.62 -9.81
C TYR A 85 6.49 28.80 -10.99
N ASN A 86 7.29 27.90 -11.56
CA ASN A 86 6.91 27.04 -12.69
C ASN A 86 6.47 25.63 -12.25
N ARG A 87 6.16 25.44 -10.96
CA ARG A 87 5.79 24.13 -10.41
C ARG A 87 4.40 24.11 -9.81
N VAL A 88 3.75 22.98 -10.02
CA VAL A 88 2.44 22.62 -9.50
C VAL A 88 2.63 21.82 -8.22
N TYR A 89 2.01 22.29 -7.15
CA TYR A 89 1.98 21.63 -5.86
C TYR A 89 0.54 21.37 -5.44
N VAL A 90 0.35 20.39 -4.56
CA VAL A 90 -0.92 20.27 -3.84
C VAL A 90 -0.97 21.31 -2.73
N LYS A 91 -2.13 21.93 -2.50
CA LYS A 91 -2.36 22.77 -1.33
C LYS A 91 -2.20 21.93 -0.08
N ALA A 92 -1.34 22.35 0.85
CA ALA A 92 -0.96 21.54 1.99
C ALA A 92 -2.15 21.11 2.87
N GLU A 93 -3.15 21.99 3.05
CA GLU A 93 -4.38 21.70 3.81
C GLU A 93 -5.33 20.70 3.13
N LYS A 94 -5.07 20.38 1.85
CA LYS A 94 -5.83 19.44 1.03
C LYS A 94 -5.07 18.15 0.73
N PHE A 95 -3.84 18.01 1.21
CA PHE A 95 -2.97 16.92 0.75
C PHE A 95 -3.46 15.51 1.15
N ASN A 96 -4.00 15.31 2.37
CA ASN A 96 -4.60 14.02 2.71
C ASN A 96 -5.90 13.76 1.91
N GLU A 97 -6.66 14.80 1.54
CA GLU A 97 -7.86 14.67 0.69
C GLU A 97 -7.47 14.33 -0.77
N TRP A 98 -6.35 14.88 -1.24
CA TRP A 98 -5.77 14.61 -2.57
C TRP A 98 -5.42 13.14 -2.75
N GLN A 99 -4.89 12.48 -1.72
CA GLN A 99 -4.53 11.06 -1.79
C GLN A 99 -5.74 10.16 -2.15
N TYR A 100 -6.94 10.53 -1.70
CA TYR A 100 -8.16 9.81 -2.08
C TYR A 100 -8.63 10.15 -3.50
N LEU A 101 -8.49 11.41 -3.91
CA LEU A 101 -8.86 11.84 -5.26
C LEU A 101 -8.05 11.12 -6.34
N ILE A 102 -6.74 10.99 -6.15
CA ILE A 102 -5.87 10.39 -7.16
C ILE A 102 -6.06 8.87 -7.32
N ALA A 103 -6.72 8.23 -6.35
CA ALA A 103 -7.18 6.85 -6.51
C ALA A 103 -8.30 6.74 -7.57
N TYR A 104 -9.12 7.78 -7.78
CA TYR A 104 -10.17 7.77 -8.81
C TYR A 104 -9.71 8.38 -10.14
N ILE A 105 -8.83 9.40 -10.09
CA ILE A 105 -8.36 10.11 -11.29
C ILE A 105 -6.82 10.13 -11.29
N PRO A 106 -6.16 9.53 -12.30
CA PRO A 106 -4.70 9.61 -12.43
C PRO A 106 -4.19 11.05 -12.40
N PRO A 107 -3.16 11.36 -11.60
CA PRO A 107 -2.80 12.74 -11.30
C PRO A 107 -2.24 13.52 -12.51
N MET A 108 -1.69 12.85 -13.54
CA MET A 108 -1.22 13.55 -14.75
C MET A 108 -2.34 14.38 -15.39
N LEU A 109 -3.55 13.85 -15.47
CA LEU A 109 -4.71 14.53 -16.04
C LEU A 109 -5.06 15.81 -15.25
N LEU A 110 -5.09 15.72 -13.92
CA LEU A 110 -5.40 16.85 -13.04
C LEU A 110 -4.32 17.94 -13.10
N VAL A 111 -3.04 17.54 -13.12
CA VAL A 111 -1.92 18.47 -13.28
C VAL A 111 -1.98 19.17 -14.63
N CYS A 112 -2.25 18.44 -15.72
CA CYS A 112 -2.44 19.01 -17.06
C CYS A 112 -3.64 19.97 -17.11
N ALA A 113 -4.77 19.61 -16.50
CA ALA A 113 -5.95 20.47 -16.42
C ALA A 113 -5.65 21.76 -15.65
N TYR A 114 -4.86 21.69 -14.58
CA TYR A 114 -4.41 22.85 -13.83
C TYR A 114 -3.44 23.74 -14.62
N ILE A 115 -2.48 23.13 -15.33
CA ILE A 115 -1.58 23.86 -16.22
C ILE A 115 -2.36 24.61 -17.30
N PHE A 116 -3.30 23.93 -17.95
CA PHE A 116 -4.21 24.53 -18.92
C PHE A 116 -4.99 25.71 -18.33
N LYS A 117 -5.59 25.56 -17.13
CA LYS A 117 -6.40 26.60 -16.49
C LYS A 117 -5.63 27.90 -16.22
N LYS A 118 -4.39 27.77 -15.75
CA LYS A 118 -3.58 28.94 -15.32
C LYS A 118 -2.75 29.52 -16.45
N GLY A 119 -2.50 28.74 -17.48
CA GLY A 119 -1.77 29.16 -18.65
C GLY A 119 -2.59 30.01 -19.59
N GLN A 120 -1.94 30.99 -20.21
CA GLN A 120 -2.41 31.62 -21.43
C GLN A 120 -1.46 31.16 -22.54
N PHE A 121 -1.82 30.06 -23.21
CA PHE A 121 -0.99 29.49 -24.27
C PHE A 121 -1.71 29.61 -25.61
N SER A 122 -0.97 29.97 -26.65
CA SER A 122 -1.37 29.83 -28.04
C SER A 122 -1.12 28.41 -28.54
N SER A 123 -1.82 28.00 -29.60
CA SER A 123 -1.60 26.69 -30.24
C SER A 123 -0.15 26.45 -30.69
N GLN A 124 0.59 27.52 -31.01
CA GLN A 124 2.00 27.44 -31.43
C GLN A 124 2.95 27.23 -30.25
N GLU A 125 2.62 27.74 -29.06
CA GLU A 125 3.46 27.56 -27.88
C GLU A 125 3.42 26.13 -27.37
N LEU A 126 2.26 25.45 -27.46
CA LEU A 126 2.07 24.07 -27.02
C LEU A 126 3.02 23.07 -27.69
N THR A 127 3.46 23.36 -28.92
CA THR A 127 4.37 22.49 -29.68
C THR A 127 5.85 22.84 -29.48
N SER A 128 6.15 23.87 -28.68
CA SER A 128 7.51 24.34 -28.47
C SER A 128 8.24 23.54 -27.38
N ASN A 129 9.55 23.34 -27.56
CA ASN A 129 10.42 22.82 -26.51
C ASN A 129 10.42 23.71 -25.26
N SER A 130 10.19 25.02 -25.43
CA SER A 130 10.08 25.97 -24.32
C SER A 130 8.91 25.63 -23.41
N PHE A 131 7.74 25.36 -23.98
CA PHE A 131 6.55 24.97 -23.21
C PHE A 131 6.78 23.68 -22.44
N TYR A 132 7.34 22.66 -23.09
CA TYR A 132 7.68 21.42 -22.40
C TYR A 132 8.63 21.67 -21.21
N ASN A 133 9.74 22.37 -21.45
CA ASN A 133 10.76 22.60 -20.42
C ASN A 133 10.27 23.50 -19.26
N GLN A 134 9.33 24.41 -19.51
CA GLN A 134 8.84 25.35 -18.51
C GLN A 134 7.59 24.86 -17.76
N SER A 135 6.68 24.16 -18.44
CA SER A 135 5.36 23.83 -17.90
C SER A 135 5.19 22.33 -17.60
N ILE A 136 5.75 21.44 -18.43
CA ILE A 136 5.53 19.99 -18.31
C ILE A 136 6.67 19.31 -17.55
N ALA A 137 7.91 19.44 -18.01
CA ALA A 137 9.06 18.74 -17.47
C ALA A 137 9.28 18.98 -15.96
N PRO A 138 9.09 20.19 -15.41
CA PRO A 138 9.21 20.42 -13.97
C PRO A 138 8.18 19.65 -13.12
N ASN A 139 7.06 19.24 -13.73
CA ASN A 139 5.88 18.71 -13.04
C ASN A 139 5.56 17.25 -13.36
N LEU A 140 5.99 16.74 -14.52
CA LEU A 140 5.51 15.46 -15.05
C LEU A 140 6.60 14.62 -15.75
N ARG A 141 7.88 15.02 -15.70
CA ARG A 141 8.97 14.34 -16.42
C ARG A 141 9.14 12.88 -16.00
N TYR A 142 9.16 12.62 -14.70
CA TYR A 142 9.46 11.30 -14.14
C TYR A 142 8.28 10.70 -13.36
N THR A 143 7.45 11.54 -12.75
CA THR A 143 6.28 11.11 -11.97
C THR A 143 5.18 12.15 -12.02
N SER A 144 3.93 11.72 -11.83
CA SER A 144 2.76 12.57 -11.63
C SER A 144 2.37 12.70 -10.15
N PHE A 145 3.07 12.02 -9.23
CA PHE A 145 2.86 12.11 -7.78
C PHE A 145 3.38 13.45 -7.25
N VAL A 146 2.59 14.51 -7.46
CA VAL A 146 2.87 15.86 -6.97
C VAL A 146 2.73 15.95 -5.45
N SER A 147 3.71 16.60 -4.82
CA SER A 147 3.79 16.82 -3.37
C SER A 147 3.13 18.15 -2.98
N PRO A 148 2.82 18.38 -1.69
CA PRO A 148 2.39 19.70 -1.25
C PRO A 148 3.59 20.63 -1.07
N TYR A 149 3.38 21.94 -1.25
CA TYR A 149 4.43 22.90 -0.93
C TYR A 149 4.39 23.25 0.56
N ILE A 150 5.39 22.75 1.30
CA ILE A 150 5.57 23.04 2.72
C ILE A 150 7.01 23.48 2.91
N ARG A 151 7.23 24.79 3.10
CA ARG A 151 8.58 25.39 3.13
C ARG A 151 9.52 24.67 4.10
N GLN A 152 9.03 24.37 5.29
CA GLN A 152 9.79 23.69 6.33
C GLN A 152 10.19 22.27 5.94
N MET A 153 9.33 21.55 5.22
CA MET A 153 9.62 20.21 4.71
C MET A 153 10.63 20.25 3.56
N GLU A 154 10.57 21.27 2.70
CA GLU A 154 11.58 21.48 1.66
C GLU A 154 12.96 21.85 2.25
N ASP A 155 12.98 22.67 3.31
CA ASP A 155 14.19 22.96 4.08
C ASP A 155 14.77 21.68 4.69
N LEU A 156 13.92 20.86 5.31
CA LEU A 156 14.30 19.58 5.90
C LEU A 156 14.84 18.59 4.85
N LYS A 157 14.15 18.44 3.72
CA LYS A 157 14.59 17.61 2.59
C LYS A 157 15.99 18.00 2.13
N ARG A 158 16.28 19.30 2.03
CA ARG A 158 17.62 19.80 1.67
C ARG A 158 18.65 19.51 2.74
N GLU A 159 18.32 19.74 4.01
CA GLU A 159 19.22 19.50 5.16
C GLU A 159 19.68 18.04 5.20
N TYR A 160 18.75 17.10 4.98
CA TYR A 160 19.01 15.67 5.09
C TYR A 160 19.39 14.99 3.76
N ASN A 161 19.42 15.74 2.64
CA ASN A 161 19.64 15.22 1.29
C ASN A 161 18.60 14.16 0.86
N GLY A 162 17.32 14.44 1.11
CA GLY A 162 16.20 13.51 0.90
C GLY A 162 15.81 12.78 2.17
N PHE A 163 14.86 11.84 2.05
CA PHE A 163 14.34 11.04 3.15
C PHE A 163 14.69 9.56 3.01
N CYS A 164 14.70 8.85 4.13
CA CYS A 164 14.89 7.41 4.17
C CYS A 164 13.54 6.67 3.99
N ASP A 165 13.50 5.74 3.05
CA ASP A 165 12.40 4.78 2.83
C ASP A 165 12.86 3.40 3.28
N LEU A 166 12.52 3.02 4.52
CA LEU A 166 13.02 1.78 5.13
C LEU A 166 12.13 0.56 4.83
N HIS A 167 11.05 0.76 4.09
CA HIS A 167 10.14 -0.30 3.73
C HIS A 167 9.45 0.02 2.42
N ILE A 168 10.02 -0.51 1.34
CA ILE A 168 9.43 -0.46 0.01
C ILE A 168 9.58 -1.80 -0.69
N HIS A 169 8.47 -2.28 -1.21
CA HIS A 169 8.42 -3.41 -2.13
C HIS A 169 8.84 -2.89 -3.50
N LEU A 170 9.88 -3.49 -4.10
CA LEU A 170 10.37 -2.95 -5.36
C LEU A 170 9.39 -3.23 -6.52
N ASN A 171 8.58 -4.29 -6.43
CA ASN A 171 7.44 -4.52 -7.31
C ASN A 171 6.24 -3.66 -6.88
N GLY A 172 5.28 -3.42 -7.77
CA GLY A 172 4.12 -2.59 -7.43
C GLY A 172 4.45 -1.11 -7.31
N THR A 173 5.53 -0.63 -7.95
CA THR A 173 6.08 0.72 -7.80
C THR A 173 5.74 1.68 -8.93
N ILE A 174 5.60 1.20 -10.18
CA ILE A 174 5.30 2.10 -11.32
C ILE A 174 3.91 2.72 -11.15
N GLU A 175 3.72 4.00 -11.46
CA GLU A 175 2.43 4.70 -11.40
C GLU A 175 1.51 4.42 -12.60
N THR A 176 0.19 4.63 -12.43
CA THR A 176 -0.81 4.42 -13.50
C THR A 176 -0.47 5.12 -14.80
N ASP A 177 -0.06 6.38 -14.75
CA ASP A 177 0.19 7.19 -15.95
C ASP A 177 1.32 6.61 -16.82
N SER A 178 2.28 5.91 -16.21
CA SER A 178 3.34 5.21 -16.92
C SER A 178 2.86 3.87 -17.47
N VAL A 179 2.15 3.07 -16.67
CA VAL A 179 1.57 1.79 -17.13
C VAL A 179 0.61 2.01 -18.28
N TRP A 180 -0.19 3.06 -18.24
CA TRP A 180 -1.15 3.39 -19.28
C TRP A 180 -0.51 3.54 -20.65
N LEU A 181 0.67 4.17 -20.72
CA LEU A 181 1.40 4.33 -21.98
C LEU A 181 1.90 2.99 -22.53
N ASP A 182 2.39 2.11 -21.65
CA ASP A 182 2.80 0.76 -22.06
C ASP A 182 1.61 -0.11 -22.48
N VAL A 183 0.47 0.01 -21.79
CA VAL A 183 -0.79 -0.67 -22.15
C VAL A 183 -1.23 -0.29 -23.56
N LEU A 184 -1.17 1.00 -23.89
CA LEU A 184 -1.55 1.49 -25.22
C LEU A 184 -0.54 1.10 -26.31
N ASN A 185 0.76 1.11 -26.01
CA ASN A 185 1.82 0.82 -26.99
C ASN A 185 2.04 -0.69 -27.21
N HIS A 186 1.84 -1.50 -26.16
CA HIS A 186 2.11 -2.94 -26.13
C HIS A 186 0.92 -3.74 -25.55
N PRO A 187 -0.30 -3.58 -26.09
CA PRO A 187 -1.51 -4.17 -25.52
C PRO A 187 -1.42 -5.69 -25.40
N ASP A 188 -0.92 -6.39 -26.41
CA ASP A 188 -0.85 -7.86 -26.39
C ASP A 188 0.05 -8.40 -25.27
N ASN A 189 1.17 -7.73 -24.98
CA ASN A 189 2.06 -8.14 -23.90
C ASN A 189 1.40 -7.99 -22.52
N VAL A 190 0.71 -6.87 -22.31
CA VAL A 190 0.03 -6.60 -21.04
C VAL A 190 -1.17 -7.52 -20.84
N ILE A 191 -1.99 -7.72 -21.88
CA ILE A 191 -3.14 -8.62 -21.85
C ILE A 191 -2.70 -10.07 -21.60
N TYR A 192 -1.56 -10.50 -22.13
CA TYR A 192 -1.00 -11.82 -21.84
C TYR A 192 -0.73 -12.03 -20.35
N GLU A 193 -0.17 -11.02 -19.66
CA GLU A 193 0.06 -11.10 -18.21
C GLU A 193 -1.26 -11.19 -17.42
N MET A 194 -2.29 -10.45 -17.85
CA MET A 194 -3.63 -10.56 -17.24
C MET A 194 -4.24 -11.96 -17.41
N TYR A 195 -4.11 -12.58 -18.58
CA TYR A 195 -4.54 -13.98 -18.78
C TYR A 195 -3.75 -14.95 -17.88
N CYS A 196 -2.46 -14.70 -17.67
CA CYS A 196 -1.66 -15.51 -16.76
C CYS A 196 -2.11 -15.38 -15.29
N ALA A 197 -2.71 -14.24 -14.92
CA ALA A 197 -3.22 -13.94 -13.59
C ALA A 197 -4.66 -14.44 -13.36
N GLU A 198 -5.52 -14.45 -14.39
CA GLU A 198 -6.97 -14.76 -14.30
C GLU A 198 -7.27 -16.16 -13.72
N LYS A 199 -6.29 -17.07 -13.68
CA LYS A 199 -6.43 -18.36 -13.02
C LYS A 199 -6.61 -18.27 -11.49
N GLU A 200 -6.16 -17.18 -10.87
CA GLU A 200 -6.24 -16.96 -9.42
C GLU A 200 -7.62 -16.37 -9.05
N GLU A 201 -8.26 -16.91 -8.02
CA GLU A 201 -9.64 -16.53 -7.68
C GLU A 201 -9.76 -15.06 -7.25
N LEU A 202 -8.82 -14.57 -6.45
CA LEU A 202 -8.77 -13.16 -6.02
C LEU A 202 -8.71 -12.18 -7.22
N VAL A 203 -8.03 -12.57 -8.30
CA VAL A 203 -7.92 -11.74 -9.51
C VAL A 203 -9.25 -11.69 -10.24
N LYS A 204 -9.97 -12.82 -10.35
CA LYS A 204 -11.32 -12.84 -10.94
C LYS A 204 -12.29 -11.99 -10.12
N GLU A 205 -12.24 -12.10 -8.80
CA GLU A 205 -13.05 -11.28 -7.90
C GLU A 205 -12.79 -9.79 -8.13
N GLN A 206 -11.52 -9.39 -8.29
CA GLN A 206 -11.17 -7.99 -8.56
C GLN A 206 -11.82 -7.51 -9.86
N TYR A 207 -11.71 -8.30 -10.93
CA TYR A 207 -12.29 -7.95 -12.21
C TYR A 207 -13.81 -7.79 -12.10
N GLU A 208 -14.49 -8.75 -11.47
CA GLU A 208 -15.95 -8.71 -11.27
C GLU A 208 -16.40 -7.55 -10.34
N GLN A 209 -15.56 -7.14 -9.40
CA GLN A 209 -15.83 -6.03 -8.48
C GLN A 209 -15.85 -4.65 -9.17
N PHE A 210 -14.99 -4.46 -10.17
CA PHE A 210 -14.93 -3.19 -10.90
C PHE A 210 -15.87 -3.16 -12.09
N ASP A 211 -15.70 -4.03 -13.07
CA ASP A 211 -16.58 -4.01 -14.21
C ASP A 211 -16.46 -5.31 -14.99
N ASN A 212 -17.53 -5.69 -15.67
CA ASN A 212 -17.49 -6.80 -16.62
C ASN A 212 -16.43 -6.59 -17.71
N TRP A 213 -16.09 -5.34 -18.05
CA TRP A 213 -15.06 -5.00 -19.03
C TRP A 213 -13.62 -5.16 -18.55
N SER A 214 -13.37 -5.40 -17.27
CA SER A 214 -12.01 -5.53 -16.71
C SER A 214 -11.38 -6.92 -16.91
N ARG A 215 -12.16 -7.91 -17.37
CA ARG A 215 -11.65 -9.25 -17.71
C ARG A 215 -10.74 -9.19 -18.95
N PRO A 216 -9.69 -10.02 -19.06
CA PRO A 216 -8.66 -9.86 -20.10
C PRO A 216 -9.19 -9.80 -21.54
N ASP A 217 -10.19 -10.62 -21.89
CA ASP A 217 -10.77 -10.68 -23.23
C ASP A 217 -11.54 -9.41 -23.63
N ARG A 218 -12.24 -8.81 -22.67
CA ARG A 218 -13.01 -7.57 -22.86
C ARG A 218 -12.16 -6.34 -22.67
N PHE A 219 -11.22 -6.39 -21.74
CA PHE A 219 -10.26 -5.34 -21.48
C PHE A 219 -9.39 -5.11 -22.72
N LYS A 220 -8.98 -6.18 -23.41
CA LYS A 220 -8.30 -6.06 -24.71
C LYS A 220 -9.08 -5.18 -25.70
N LYS A 221 -10.39 -5.40 -25.83
CA LYS A 221 -11.25 -4.58 -26.71
C LYS A 221 -11.33 -3.12 -26.26
N LEU A 222 -11.35 -2.88 -24.95
CA LEU A 222 -11.29 -1.52 -24.42
C LEU A 222 -9.96 -0.84 -24.78
N ILE A 223 -8.84 -1.53 -24.65
CA ILE A 223 -7.53 -0.97 -24.96
C ILE A 223 -7.39 -0.70 -26.46
N GLU A 224 -7.81 -1.64 -27.31
CA GLU A 224 -7.88 -1.42 -28.77
C GLU A 224 -8.74 -0.18 -29.10
N LYS A 225 -9.89 -0.03 -28.44
CA LYS A 225 -10.73 1.17 -28.60
C LYS A 225 -10.05 2.44 -28.09
N ALA A 226 -9.31 2.38 -26.98
CA ALA A 226 -8.58 3.54 -26.46
C ALA A 226 -7.47 3.99 -27.41
N VAL A 227 -6.78 3.06 -28.07
CA VAL A 227 -5.78 3.36 -29.11
C VAL A 227 -6.46 4.05 -30.31
N GLU A 228 -7.56 3.50 -30.81
CA GLU A 228 -8.34 4.10 -31.91
C GLU A 228 -8.81 5.52 -31.57
N LEU A 229 -9.43 5.71 -30.40
CA LEU A 229 -9.89 7.01 -29.92
C LEU A 229 -8.73 8.01 -29.81
N ARG A 230 -7.57 7.55 -29.33
CA ARG A 230 -6.37 8.39 -29.23
C ARG A 230 -5.91 8.83 -30.62
N GLU A 231 -5.81 7.92 -31.58
CA GLU A 231 -5.44 8.25 -32.97
C GLU A 231 -6.42 9.25 -33.61
N GLU A 232 -7.73 9.03 -33.45
CA GLU A 232 -8.78 9.94 -33.93
C GLU A 232 -8.62 11.34 -33.32
N LEU A 233 -8.44 11.41 -31.99
CA LEU A 233 -8.24 12.69 -31.29
C LEU A 233 -6.97 13.39 -31.78
N PHE A 234 -5.84 12.70 -31.92
CA PHE A 234 -4.61 13.29 -32.47
C PHE A 234 -4.81 13.81 -33.91
N ASN A 235 -5.51 13.05 -34.76
CA ASN A 235 -5.80 13.46 -36.14
C ASN A 235 -6.67 14.72 -36.20
N GLU A 236 -7.71 14.82 -35.37
CA GLU A 236 -8.55 16.02 -35.29
C GLU A 236 -7.81 17.23 -34.72
N LEU A 237 -7.00 17.03 -33.67
CA LEU A 237 -6.19 18.08 -33.07
C LEU A 237 -5.13 18.60 -34.05
N TRP A 238 -4.45 17.71 -34.80
CA TRP A 238 -3.37 18.06 -35.72
C TRP A 238 -3.79 19.11 -36.76
N LYS A 239 -5.06 19.10 -37.17
CA LYS A 239 -5.64 20.10 -38.10
C LYS A 239 -5.54 21.54 -37.59
N LYS A 240 -5.37 21.73 -36.28
CA LYS A 240 -5.36 23.05 -35.60
C LYS A 240 -4.13 23.26 -34.70
N ILE A 241 -3.62 22.20 -34.09
CA ILE A 241 -2.52 22.19 -33.12
C ILE A 241 -1.58 21.03 -33.53
N PRO A 242 -0.45 21.29 -34.20
CA PRO A 242 0.38 20.24 -34.78
C PRO A 242 1.24 19.53 -33.72
N ILE A 243 0.59 18.75 -32.85
CA ILE A 243 1.23 17.93 -31.79
C ILE A 243 1.57 16.53 -32.32
N PHE A 244 2.74 16.02 -31.96
CA PHE A 244 3.16 14.68 -32.39
C PHE A 244 2.66 13.61 -31.43
N MET A 245 2.16 12.51 -31.99
CA MET A 245 1.73 11.35 -31.23
C MET A 245 2.93 10.43 -30.93
N ASP A 246 3.16 10.16 -29.66
CA ASP A 246 4.13 9.18 -29.16
C ASP A 246 3.61 8.58 -27.85
N PHE A 247 4.15 7.45 -27.40
CA PHE A 247 3.78 6.77 -26.15
C PHE A 247 4.71 7.19 -25.01
N THR A 248 4.89 8.50 -24.85
CA THR A 248 5.74 9.09 -23.82
C THR A 248 4.94 10.03 -22.92
N ARG A 249 5.42 10.21 -21.68
CA ARG A 249 4.80 11.13 -20.72
C ARG A 249 4.71 12.56 -21.26
N GLN A 250 5.72 12.99 -22.03
CA GLN A 250 5.72 14.29 -22.70
C GLN A 250 4.57 14.39 -23.70
N SER A 251 4.46 13.42 -24.61
CA SER A 251 3.39 13.40 -25.63
C SER A 251 2.01 13.37 -24.99
N GLU A 252 1.81 12.55 -23.96
CA GLU A 252 0.52 12.41 -23.29
C GLU A 252 0.12 13.66 -22.50
N SER A 253 1.09 14.30 -21.82
CA SER A 253 0.83 15.57 -21.12
C SER A 253 0.44 16.69 -22.10
N ILE A 254 1.15 16.79 -23.23
CA ILE A 254 0.83 17.76 -24.29
C ILE A 254 -0.54 17.44 -24.91
N PHE A 255 -0.84 16.16 -25.12
CA PHE A 255 -2.13 15.70 -25.62
C PHE A 255 -3.30 16.16 -24.74
N TYR A 256 -3.25 15.93 -23.42
CA TYR A 256 -4.31 16.39 -22.51
C TYR A 256 -4.50 17.91 -22.57
N ILE A 257 -3.41 18.68 -22.52
CA ILE A 257 -3.51 20.15 -22.59
C ILE A 257 -4.06 20.61 -23.95
N ALA A 258 -3.64 19.97 -25.04
CA ALA A 258 -4.12 20.30 -26.38
C ALA A 258 -5.60 19.96 -26.58
N VAL A 259 -6.08 18.83 -26.05
CA VAL A 259 -7.52 18.49 -26.06
C VAL A 259 -8.32 19.54 -25.31
N LEU A 260 -7.88 19.92 -24.10
CA LEU A 260 -8.57 20.95 -23.30
C LEU A 260 -8.58 22.31 -24.01
N HIS A 261 -7.46 22.69 -24.61
CA HIS A 261 -7.35 23.92 -25.40
C HIS A 261 -8.27 23.91 -26.62
N TYR A 262 -8.29 22.81 -27.37
CA TYR A 262 -9.17 22.64 -28.51
C TYR A 262 -10.65 22.71 -28.11
N LEU A 263 -11.05 21.97 -27.07
CA LEU A 263 -12.44 21.97 -26.58
C LEU A 263 -12.86 23.33 -26.00
N CYS A 264 -11.92 24.13 -25.53
CA CYS A 264 -12.20 25.51 -25.10
C CYS A 264 -12.47 26.43 -26.30
N LEU A 265 -11.73 26.27 -27.40
CA LEU A 265 -11.94 27.04 -28.63
C LEU A 265 -13.17 26.58 -29.43
N TYR A 266 -13.51 25.29 -29.35
CA TYR A 266 -14.58 24.65 -30.11
C TYR A 266 -15.56 23.90 -29.20
N PRO A 267 -16.27 24.60 -28.29
CA PRO A 267 -17.06 23.94 -27.25
C PRO A 267 -18.23 23.09 -27.78
N ALA A 268 -18.74 23.39 -28.98
CA ALA A 268 -19.82 22.63 -29.63
C ALA A 268 -19.34 21.39 -30.39
N ASN A 269 -18.03 21.09 -30.44
CA ASN A 269 -17.53 19.89 -31.09
C ASN A 269 -17.80 18.66 -30.22
N LYS A 270 -18.93 17.99 -30.51
CA LYS A 270 -19.38 16.79 -29.79
C LYS A 270 -18.46 15.59 -30.00
N GLU A 271 -17.96 15.38 -31.21
CA GLU A 271 -17.13 14.22 -31.54
C GLU A 271 -15.86 14.17 -30.67
N VAL A 272 -15.11 15.27 -30.59
CA VAL A 272 -13.90 15.35 -29.75
C VAL A 272 -14.24 15.21 -28.27
N ALA A 273 -15.33 15.84 -27.81
CA ALA A 273 -15.74 15.76 -26.41
C ALA A 273 -16.16 14.33 -26.02
N ASP A 274 -16.85 13.62 -26.90
CA ASP A 274 -17.32 12.25 -26.70
C ASP A 274 -16.16 11.26 -26.73
N ASN A 275 -15.28 11.38 -27.72
CA ASN A 275 -14.10 10.53 -27.85
C ASN A 275 -13.16 10.71 -26.67
N PHE A 276 -12.94 11.95 -26.22
CA PHE A 276 -12.12 12.21 -25.03
C PHE A 276 -12.77 11.68 -23.76
N HIS A 277 -14.08 11.84 -23.58
CA HIS A 277 -14.80 11.26 -22.45
C HIS A 277 -14.64 9.73 -22.43
N HIS A 278 -14.84 9.07 -23.56
CA HIS A 278 -14.72 7.62 -23.69
C HIS A 278 -13.29 7.14 -23.38
N TYR A 279 -12.28 7.83 -23.92
CA TYR A 279 -10.88 7.56 -23.63
C TYR A 279 -10.57 7.64 -22.13
N LEU A 280 -11.03 8.71 -21.47
CA LEU A 280 -10.83 8.91 -20.03
C LEU A 280 -11.54 7.86 -19.17
N LEU A 281 -12.72 7.37 -19.57
CA LEU A 281 -13.41 6.30 -18.85
C LEU A 281 -12.66 4.96 -18.91
N ILE A 282 -11.98 4.67 -20.03
CA ILE A 282 -11.13 3.48 -20.16
C ILE A 282 -9.89 3.62 -19.29
N LEU A 283 -9.25 4.80 -19.29
CA LEU A 283 -8.16 5.13 -18.37
C LEU A 283 -8.61 5.00 -16.90
N GLY A 284 -9.81 5.47 -16.58
CA GLY A 284 -10.40 5.38 -15.24
C GLY A 284 -10.56 3.95 -14.76
N LEU A 285 -11.14 3.08 -15.57
CA LEU A 285 -11.24 1.65 -15.26
C LEU A 285 -9.86 1.01 -15.06
N THR A 286 -8.89 1.36 -15.91
CA THR A 286 -7.50 0.90 -15.79
C THR A 286 -6.85 1.37 -14.49
N ASN A 287 -7.10 2.61 -14.08
CA ASN A 287 -6.63 3.13 -12.80
C ASN A 287 -7.24 2.37 -11.61
N SER A 288 -8.55 2.08 -11.65
CA SER A 288 -9.23 1.37 -10.58
C SER A 288 -8.72 -0.05 -10.33
N ILE A 289 -8.16 -0.72 -11.34
CA ILE A 289 -7.52 -2.04 -11.19
C ILE A 289 -6.02 -1.96 -10.85
N LEU A 290 -5.38 -0.80 -11.00
CA LEU A 290 -3.96 -0.57 -10.72
C LEU A 290 -3.70 0.05 -9.34
N VAL A 291 -4.56 0.94 -8.88
CA VAL A 291 -4.40 1.74 -7.65
C VAL A 291 -5.44 1.35 -6.63
N GLN A 292 -5.01 1.14 -5.38
CA GLN A 292 -5.89 0.75 -4.28
C GLN A 292 -7.02 1.77 -4.10
N GLN A 293 -8.26 1.34 -4.38
CA GLN A 293 -9.43 2.22 -4.21
C GLN A 293 -9.79 2.37 -2.73
N PRO A 294 -10.22 3.57 -2.25
CA PRO A 294 -10.53 3.81 -0.84
C PRO A 294 -11.64 2.93 -0.24
N GLU A 295 -12.55 2.41 -1.07
CA GLU A 295 -13.63 1.51 -0.65
C GLU A 295 -13.15 0.06 -0.50
N CYS A 296 -12.04 -0.30 -1.16
CA CYS A 296 -11.47 -1.64 -1.16
C CYS A 296 -10.59 -1.81 0.08
N PHE A 297 -11.21 -1.99 1.25
CA PHE A 297 -10.48 -2.11 2.52
C PHE A 297 -10.11 -3.57 2.83
N GLY A 298 -8.93 -3.76 3.43
CA GLY A 298 -8.43 -5.04 3.95
C GLY A 298 -7.26 -5.59 3.13
N PHE A 299 -6.41 -6.39 3.79
CA PHE A 299 -5.23 -6.98 3.15
C PHE A 299 -5.60 -7.86 1.93
N GLU A 300 -6.68 -8.65 2.02
CA GLU A 300 -7.14 -9.48 0.90
C GLU A 300 -7.56 -8.64 -0.32
N GLN A 301 -8.13 -7.44 -0.10
CA GLN A 301 -8.39 -6.49 -1.19
C GLN A 301 -7.09 -5.98 -1.81
N PHE A 302 -6.09 -5.66 -1.00
CA PHE A 302 -4.75 -5.29 -1.49
C PHE A 302 -4.07 -6.42 -2.30
N GLN A 303 -4.19 -7.67 -1.86
CA GLN A 303 -3.62 -8.82 -2.56
C GLN A 303 -4.13 -8.94 -4.01
N LYS A 304 -5.36 -8.49 -4.29
CA LYS A 304 -5.92 -8.45 -5.65
C LYS A 304 -5.05 -7.61 -6.60
N TYR A 305 -4.61 -6.43 -6.17
CA TYR A 305 -3.77 -5.53 -6.95
C TYR A 305 -2.36 -6.11 -7.18
N THR A 306 -1.77 -6.71 -6.15
CA THR A 306 -0.44 -7.36 -6.28
C THR A 306 -0.47 -8.61 -7.16
N SER A 307 -1.64 -9.23 -7.35
CA SER A 307 -1.79 -10.51 -8.05
C SER A 307 -2.27 -10.40 -9.49
N ASN A 308 -2.84 -9.26 -9.90
CA ASN A 308 -3.46 -9.11 -11.22
C ASN A 308 -2.46 -8.98 -12.39
N LYS A 309 -1.18 -8.73 -12.09
CA LYS A 309 -0.05 -8.64 -13.03
C LYS A 309 -0.16 -7.59 -14.13
N LEU A 310 -1.16 -6.71 -14.09
CA LEU A 310 -1.35 -5.70 -15.13
C LEU A 310 -0.14 -4.76 -15.25
N ARG A 311 0.61 -4.61 -14.16
CA ARG A 311 1.81 -3.78 -14.07
C ARG A 311 3.09 -4.51 -14.50
N ASP A 312 3.11 -5.83 -14.55
CA ASP A 312 4.34 -6.66 -14.66
C ASP A 312 5.20 -6.31 -15.89
N PHE A 313 4.55 -5.99 -17.03
CA PHE A 313 5.25 -5.62 -18.26
C PHE A 313 6.01 -4.30 -18.12
N SER A 314 5.35 -3.25 -17.63
CA SER A 314 5.95 -1.93 -17.33
C SER A 314 7.07 -2.01 -16.30
N GLU A 315 7.05 -3.08 -15.52
CA GLU A 315 7.90 -3.26 -14.36
C GLU A 315 9.15 -4.09 -14.65
N GLN A 316 9.40 -4.56 -15.86
CA GLN A 316 10.54 -5.44 -16.12
C GLN A 316 11.92 -4.83 -15.81
N GLU A 317 12.02 -3.50 -15.86
CA GLU A 317 13.23 -2.72 -15.61
C GLU A 317 13.05 -1.72 -14.45
N TYR A 318 14.16 -1.37 -13.79
CA TYR A 318 14.15 -0.62 -12.53
C TYR A 318 14.46 0.87 -12.66
N GLU A 319 14.94 1.32 -13.82
CA GLU A 319 15.31 2.73 -14.04
C GLU A 319 14.12 3.66 -13.77
N GLN A 320 13.02 3.48 -14.52
CA GLN A 320 11.85 4.35 -14.38
C GLN A 320 11.27 4.32 -12.96
N ARG A 321 11.26 3.15 -12.30
CA ARG A 321 10.82 2.98 -10.92
C ARG A 321 11.57 3.95 -9.99
N PHE A 322 12.91 3.97 -10.07
CA PHE A 322 13.72 4.81 -9.19
C PHE A 322 13.65 6.30 -9.52
N PHE A 323 13.57 6.68 -10.80
CA PHE A 323 13.35 8.07 -11.18
C PHE A 323 11.99 8.58 -10.69
N GLN A 324 10.95 7.76 -10.74
CA GLN A 324 9.63 8.09 -10.21
C GLN A 324 9.67 8.30 -8.69
N LEU A 325 10.27 7.36 -7.94
CA LEU A 325 10.40 7.45 -6.48
C LEU A 325 11.23 8.66 -6.02
N ALA A 326 12.25 9.03 -6.79
CA ALA A 326 13.09 10.20 -6.50
C ALA A 326 12.38 11.55 -6.78
N GLY A 327 11.22 11.53 -7.44
CA GLY A 327 10.46 12.72 -7.80
C GLY A 327 11.00 13.46 -9.03
N ASN A 328 10.26 14.46 -9.52
CA ASN A 328 10.67 15.22 -10.71
C ASN A 328 12.00 16.00 -10.53
N GLU A 329 12.40 16.25 -9.28
CA GLU A 329 13.67 16.88 -8.91
C GLU A 329 14.78 15.88 -8.58
N LEU A 330 14.47 14.58 -8.52
CA LEU A 330 15.40 13.51 -8.13
C LEU A 330 16.03 13.68 -6.73
N ASN A 331 15.37 14.40 -5.82
CA ASN A 331 15.89 14.73 -4.48
C ASN A 331 15.00 14.25 -3.32
N ASN A 332 13.99 13.42 -3.59
CA ASN A 332 13.13 12.89 -2.51
C ASN A 332 13.82 11.80 -1.69
N LEU A 333 14.80 11.10 -2.26
CA LEU A 333 15.42 9.92 -1.66
C LEU A 333 16.80 10.27 -1.09
N ARG A 334 17.05 9.79 0.13
CA ARG A 334 18.40 9.66 0.71
C ARG A 334 18.83 8.20 0.71
N THR A 335 18.03 7.34 1.32
CA THR A 335 18.28 5.90 1.44
C THR A 335 17.01 5.12 1.14
N ILE A 336 17.13 4.02 0.41
CA ILE A 336 16.04 3.09 0.15
C ILE A 336 16.42 1.67 0.61
N GLU A 337 15.53 1.03 1.35
CA GLU A 337 15.61 -0.40 1.67
C GLU A 337 14.64 -1.19 0.77
N GLY A 338 15.12 -1.50 -0.43
CA GLY A 338 14.35 -2.19 -1.45
C GLY A 338 14.17 -3.67 -1.15
N ARG A 339 12.93 -4.12 -1.01
CA ARG A 339 12.58 -5.52 -0.74
C ARG A 339 12.47 -6.32 -2.03
N PHE A 340 13.11 -7.48 -2.06
CA PHE A 340 13.03 -8.43 -3.18
C PHE A 340 12.84 -9.87 -2.68
N SER A 341 12.09 -10.69 -3.41
CA SER A 341 11.90 -12.09 -3.03
C SER A 341 13.10 -12.96 -3.44
N PRO A 342 13.77 -13.64 -2.48
CA PRO A 342 14.94 -14.47 -2.80
C PRO A 342 14.56 -15.65 -3.68
N LYS A 343 15.41 -15.95 -4.67
CA LYS A 343 15.24 -17.03 -5.65
C LYS A 343 15.91 -18.31 -5.17
N ASP A 344 15.56 -19.41 -5.82
CA ASP A 344 15.98 -20.76 -5.44
C ASP A 344 17.37 -21.16 -5.97
N THR A 345 18.00 -20.28 -6.75
CA THR A 345 19.37 -20.45 -7.26
C THR A 345 20.14 -19.13 -7.19
N LYS A 346 21.47 -19.22 -7.10
CA LYS A 346 22.37 -18.06 -7.06
C LYS A 346 22.27 -17.21 -8.32
N ASP A 347 22.22 -17.83 -9.49
CA ASP A 347 22.18 -17.12 -10.78
C ASP A 347 20.90 -16.29 -10.94
N LYS A 348 19.75 -16.82 -10.52
CA LYS A 348 18.48 -16.08 -10.54
C LYS A 348 18.53 -14.87 -9.60
N ASN A 349 19.15 -15.01 -8.42
CA ASN A 349 19.35 -13.88 -7.51
C ASN A 349 20.30 -12.83 -8.11
N ASN A 350 21.44 -13.25 -8.67
CA ASN A 350 22.38 -12.33 -9.32
C ASN A 350 21.72 -11.56 -10.45
N ASN A 351 21.02 -12.24 -11.36
CA ASN A 351 20.35 -11.59 -12.48
C ASN A 351 19.33 -10.53 -12.03
N LEU A 352 18.57 -10.82 -10.97
CA LEU A 352 17.61 -9.87 -10.40
C LEU A 352 18.31 -8.68 -9.75
N ILE A 353 19.30 -8.93 -8.89
CA ILE A 353 20.03 -7.88 -8.17
C ILE A 353 20.81 -7.00 -9.14
N ASP A 354 21.40 -7.56 -10.19
CA ASP A 354 22.11 -6.79 -11.23
C ASP A 354 21.16 -5.85 -11.98
N LYS A 355 19.93 -6.28 -12.30
CA LYS A 355 18.90 -5.40 -12.89
C LYS A 355 18.55 -4.23 -11.97
N ILE A 356 18.30 -4.52 -10.70
CA ILE A 356 18.01 -3.52 -9.67
C ILE A 356 19.14 -2.49 -9.62
N ARG A 357 20.37 -2.95 -9.48
CA ARG A 357 21.54 -2.08 -9.34
C ARG A 357 21.81 -1.23 -10.57
N ARG A 358 21.63 -1.77 -11.78
CA ARG A 358 21.77 -0.99 -13.02
C ARG A 358 20.75 0.14 -13.08
N GLY A 359 19.51 -0.10 -12.66
CA GLY A 359 18.50 0.96 -12.52
C GLY A 359 18.95 2.05 -11.55
N TRP A 360 19.48 1.66 -10.39
CA TRP A 360 19.98 2.60 -9.38
C TRP A 360 21.20 3.40 -9.83
N GLU A 361 22.15 2.75 -10.52
CA GLU A 361 23.34 3.40 -11.08
C GLU A 361 22.97 4.50 -12.08
N LYS A 362 21.87 4.32 -12.84
CA LYS A 362 21.33 5.36 -13.73
C LYS A 362 20.72 6.55 -12.97
N LEU A 363 19.98 6.30 -11.89
CA LEU A 363 19.48 7.37 -11.02
C LEU A 363 20.63 8.19 -10.43
N ASN A 364 21.63 7.54 -9.83
CA ASN A 364 22.78 8.23 -9.24
C ASN A 364 23.58 9.02 -10.29
N THR A 365 23.67 8.52 -11.52
CA THR A 365 24.27 9.27 -12.63
C THR A 365 23.49 10.55 -12.94
N ALA A 366 22.15 10.48 -12.96
CA ALA A 366 21.30 11.64 -13.17
C ALA A 366 21.37 12.65 -12.01
N GLN A 367 21.36 12.19 -10.76
CA GLN A 367 21.53 13.04 -9.57
C GLN A 367 22.87 13.79 -9.60
N LYS A 368 23.96 13.08 -9.91
CA LYS A 368 25.28 13.69 -10.06
C LYS A 368 25.32 14.76 -11.15
N ASN A 369 24.67 14.52 -12.29
CA ASN A 369 24.58 15.50 -13.38
C ASN A 369 23.78 16.75 -13.00
N LEU A 370 22.93 16.67 -11.97
CA LEU A 370 22.18 17.79 -11.40
C LEU A 370 22.85 18.37 -10.14
N GLU A 371 24.06 17.92 -9.79
CA GLU A 371 24.78 18.34 -8.59
C GLU A 371 24.02 18.05 -7.27
N ILE A 372 23.22 16.98 -7.27
CA ILE A 372 22.48 16.48 -6.11
C ILE A 372 23.27 15.32 -5.49
N SER A 373 23.22 15.21 -4.16
CA SER A 373 23.79 14.08 -3.41
C SER A 373 23.21 12.74 -3.90
N ASN A 374 24.06 11.73 -4.04
CA ASN A 374 23.62 10.41 -4.46
C ASN A 374 22.80 9.73 -3.38
N SER A 375 21.74 9.04 -3.80
CA SER A 375 20.97 8.16 -2.93
C SER A 375 21.68 6.82 -2.69
N GLU A 376 21.42 6.21 -1.52
CA GLU A 376 21.87 4.87 -1.15
C GLU A 376 20.78 3.81 -1.37
N LEU A 377 21.16 2.68 -1.97
CA LEU A 377 20.28 1.50 -2.10
C LEU A 377 20.82 0.37 -1.25
N ARG A 378 19.94 -0.16 -0.40
CA ARG A 378 20.16 -1.37 0.40
C ARG A 378 19.04 -2.36 0.11
N LEU A 379 19.35 -3.65 0.10
CA LEU A 379 18.37 -4.68 -0.25
C LEU A 379 18.01 -5.54 0.96
N VAL A 380 16.72 -5.81 1.09
CA VAL A 380 16.17 -6.69 2.13
C VAL A 380 15.56 -7.91 1.46
N ALA A 381 16.00 -9.10 1.88
CA ALA A 381 15.52 -10.34 1.30
C ALA A 381 14.19 -10.76 1.92
N HIS A 382 13.13 -10.70 1.12
CA HIS A 382 11.75 -10.76 1.53
C HIS A 382 11.12 -12.15 1.28
N PHE A 383 11.08 -13.00 2.29
CA PHE A 383 10.44 -14.32 2.22
C PHE A 383 8.90 -14.21 2.20
N ILE A 384 8.24 -15.14 1.52
CA ILE A 384 6.80 -15.04 1.23
C ILE A 384 6.02 -16.06 2.06
N LYS A 385 5.09 -15.57 2.90
CA LYS A 385 4.07 -16.35 3.61
C LYS A 385 3.14 -17.04 2.60
N LYS A 386 2.80 -18.29 2.87
CA LYS A 386 1.96 -19.12 1.99
C LYS A 386 1.10 -20.06 2.82
N LYS A 387 -0.18 -20.15 2.46
CA LYS A 387 -1.11 -21.12 3.02
C LYS A 387 -0.55 -22.54 3.04
N ASP A 388 -0.75 -23.23 4.16
CA ASP A 388 -0.40 -24.65 4.27
C ASP A 388 -1.33 -25.52 3.42
N LYS A 389 -0.75 -26.47 2.68
CA LYS A 389 -1.51 -27.51 1.95
C LYS A 389 -1.78 -28.76 2.80
N GLN A 390 -1.24 -28.82 4.03
CA GLN A 390 -1.45 -29.87 5.02
C GLN A 390 -1.32 -31.30 4.46
N LYS A 391 -0.26 -31.57 3.69
CA LYS A 391 -0.06 -32.90 3.09
C LYS A 391 0.29 -33.99 4.11
N GLY A 392 0.92 -33.64 5.23
CA GLY A 392 1.36 -34.56 6.29
C GLY A 392 0.94 -34.12 7.70
N ASP A 393 1.56 -34.74 8.71
CA ASP A 393 1.36 -34.43 10.14
C ASP A 393 2.32 -33.37 10.68
N ILE A 394 3.06 -32.70 9.79
CA ILE A 394 3.85 -31.50 10.11
C ILE A 394 3.29 -30.34 9.30
N ARG A 395 2.73 -29.34 10.00
CA ARG A 395 2.26 -28.10 9.39
C ARG A 395 3.40 -27.38 8.67
N PHE A 396 3.09 -26.81 7.51
CA PHE A 396 3.98 -26.01 6.67
C PHE A 396 5.26 -26.71 6.22
N GLN A 397 5.31 -28.05 6.21
CA GLN A 397 6.53 -28.81 5.88
C GLN A 397 7.14 -28.41 4.52
N ALA A 398 6.30 -28.22 3.50
CA ALA A 398 6.76 -27.81 2.17
C ALA A 398 7.33 -26.39 2.15
N LEU A 399 6.70 -25.45 2.87
CA LEU A 399 7.17 -24.08 2.99
C LEU A 399 8.49 -24.01 3.78
N ARG A 400 8.59 -24.72 4.91
CA ARG A 400 9.84 -24.88 5.68
C ARG A 400 10.98 -25.38 4.81
N ALA A 401 10.74 -26.36 3.94
CA ALA A 401 11.75 -26.87 3.00
C ALA A 401 12.14 -25.84 1.93
N ASP A 402 11.19 -25.12 1.34
CA ASP A 402 11.47 -24.06 0.34
C ASP A 402 12.28 -22.91 0.94
N MET A 403 11.90 -22.42 2.13
CA MET A 403 12.63 -21.35 2.82
C MET A 403 14.03 -21.80 3.22
N LYS A 404 14.21 -23.04 3.71
CA LYS A 404 15.54 -23.59 4.00
C LYS A 404 16.42 -23.57 2.75
N LYS A 405 15.92 -24.03 1.61
CA LYS A 405 16.65 -24.03 0.33
C LYS A 405 17.05 -22.60 -0.09
N ARG A 406 16.09 -21.67 -0.11
CA ARG A 406 16.33 -20.26 -0.49
C ARG A 406 17.29 -19.57 0.48
N GLY A 407 17.13 -19.82 1.78
CA GLY A 407 18.01 -19.29 2.82
C GLY A 407 19.45 -19.77 2.67
N GLU A 408 19.68 -21.05 2.38
CA GLU A 408 21.02 -21.60 2.11
C GLU A 408 21.69 -20.94 0.89
N VAL A 409 20.94 -20.74 -0.19
CA VAL A 409 21.42 -20.03 -1.38
C VAL A 409 21.78 -18.58 -1.05
N LEU A 410 20.92 -17.87 -0.30
CA LEU A 410 21.14 -16.48 0.08
C LEU A 410 22.37 -16.34 1.00
N MET A 411 22.47 -17.16 2.05
CA MET A 411 23.62 -17.18 2.96
C MET A 411 24.93 -17.43 2.19
N SER A 412 24.95 -18.43 1.31
CA SER A 412 26.12 -18.72 0.47
C SER A 412 26.52 -17.51 -0.39
N MET A 413 25.54 -16.79 -0.94
CA MET A 413 25.78 -15.61 -1.77
C MET A 413 26.33 -14.43 -0.96
N CYS A 414 25.76 -14.11 0.20
CA CYS A 414 26.23 -13.03 1.07
C CYS A 414 27.64 -13.33 1.62
N MET A 415 27.87 -14.55 2.09
CA MET A 415 29.18 -14.97 2.64
C MET A 415 30.29 -15.05 1.58
N SER A 416 29.96 -15.12 0.29
CA SER A 416 30.96 -15.11 -0.79
C SER A 416 31.66 -13.77 -0.97
N GLY A 417 31.18 -12.68 -0.35
CA GLY A 417 31.73 -11.34 -0.50
C GLY A 417 31.47 -10.68 -1.87
N SER A 418 30.59 -11.28 -2.69
CA SER A 418 30.22 -10.74 -4.01
C SER A 418 29.57 -9.35 -3.90
N LYS A 419 29.69 -8.55 -4.98
CA LYS A 419 29.06 -7.21 -5.07
C LYS A 419 27.57 -7.29 -4.72
N ASN A 420 26.86 -8.33 -5.19
CA ASN A 420 25.42 -8.53 -4.98
C ASN A 420 25.10 -9.02 -3.56
N GLY A 421 25.91 -9.93 -3.02
CA GLY A 421 25.80 -10.35 -1.63
C GLY A 421 25.93 -9.19 -0.65
N LYS A 422 26.89 -8.27 -0.89
CA LYS A 422 27.10 -7.05 -0.09
C LYS A 422 25.96 -6.03 -0.16
N SER A 423 25.09 -6.12 -1.17
CA SER A 423 23.95 -5.21 -1.29
C SER A 423 22.78 -5.65 -0.40
N ILE A 424 22.81 -6.87 0.15
CA ILE A 424 21.77 -7.42 1.00
C ILE A 424 22.14 -7.17 2.45
N VAL A 425 21.36 -6.34 3.12
CA VAL A 425 21.61 -5.88 4.50
C VAL A 425 20.66 -6.50 5.52
N GLY A 426 19.47 -6.94 5.09
CA GLY A 426 18.44 -7.45 6.01
C GLY A 426 17.65 -8.65 5.49
N ILE A 427 16.98 -9.33 6.41
CA ILE A 427 16.07 -10.46 6.15
C ILE A 427 14.66 -10.09 6.61
N ASP A 428 13.67 -10.45 5.80
CA ASP A 428 12.27 -10.14 6.07
C ASP A 428 11.33 -11.30 5.69
N ALA A 429 10.10 -11.29 6.19
CA ALA A 429 9.00 -12.09 5.68
C ALA A 429 7.64 -11.39 5.75
N ALA A 430 6.91 -11.35 4.62
CA ALA A 430 5.52 -10.86 4.56
C ALA A 430 4.65 -11.64 3.55
N ALA A 431 3.64 -10.98 2.98
CA ALA A 431 2.38 -11.53 2.49
C ALA A 431 1.39 -11.83 3.64
N SER A 432 0.28 -12.52 3.35
CA SER A 432 -0.85 -12.66 4.29
C SER A 432 -0.44 -13.24 5.65
N GLU A 433 -0.79 -12.53 6.73
CA GLU A 433 -0.57 -12.98 8.10
C GLU A 433 -1.44 -14.19 8.47
N PHE A 434 -2.62 -14.33 7.86
CA PHE A 434 -3.48 -15.50 8.06
C PHE A 434 -2.90 -16.78 7.46
N ASP A 435 -2.06 -16.64 6.44
CA ASP A 435 -1.52 -17.77 5.71
C ASP A 435 -0.37 -18.46 6.43
N THR A 436 0.46 -17.74 7.18
CA THR A 436 1.65 -18.33 7.83
C THR A 436 2.04 -17.57 9.10
N PRO A 437 2.05 -18.24 10.27
CA PRO A 437 2.45 -17.61 11.53
C PRO A 437 3.99 -17.54 11.70
N PRO A 438 4.50 -16.71 12.63
CA PRO A 438 5.93 -16.51 12.85
C PRO A 438 6.72 -17.80 13.12
N GLU A 439 6.15 -18.80 13.81
CA GLU A 439 6.87 -20.04 14.15
C GLU A 439 7.39 -20.83 12.93
N VAL A 440 6.83 -20.56 11.75
CA VAL A 440 7.20 -21.21 10.49
C VAL A 440 8.56 -20.71 10.00
N PHE A 441 8.89 -19.44 10.28
CA PHE A 441 10.12 -18.78 9.89
C PHE A 441 11.21 -18.85 10.96
N ALA A 442 10.87 -19.15 12.21
CA ALA A 442 11.81 -19.22 13.34
C ALA A 442 13.10 -20.02 13.04
N PRO A 443 13.05 -21.24 12.44
CA PRO A 443 14.28 -21.99 12.14
C PRO A 443 15.20 -21.32 11.11
N VAL A 444 14.63 -20.67 10.08
CA VAL A 444 15.45 -20.02 9.04
C VAL A 444 16.03 -18.70 9.55
N PHE A 445 15.28 -17.92 10.32
CA PHE A 445 15.75 -16.69 10.98
C PHE A 445 16.90 -16.99 11.95
N ARG A 446 16.73 -17.98 12.83
CA ARG A 446 17.78 -18.45 13.75
C ARG A 446 19.05 -18.83 13.01
N ARG A 447 18.93 -19.56 11.89
CA ARG A 447 20.08 -19.97 11.09
C ARG A 447 20.80 -18.79 10.42
N PHE A 448 20.09 -17.77 9.97
CA PHE A 448 20.72 -16.53 9.50
C PHE A 448 21.50 -15.85 10.64
N ARG A 449 20.91 -15.76 11.85
CA ARG A 449 21.58 -15.19 13.03
C ARG A 449 22.86 -15.95 13.39
N GLU A 450 22.81 -17.28 13.40
CA GLU A 450 23.98 -18.17 13.62
C GLU A 450 25.10 -17.95 12.58
N LYS A 451 24.76 -17.47 11.38
CA LYS A 451 25.72 -17.11 10.33
C LYS A 451 26.18 -15.65 10.37
N GLY A 452 25.78 -14.90 11.39
CA GLY A 452 26.24 -13.53 11.64
C GLY A 452 25.42 -12.43 10.98
N PHE A 453 24.26 -12.75 10.40
CA PHE A 453 23.31 -11.73 9.96
C PHE A 453 22.74 -11.02 11.19
N ARG A 454 22.60 -9.69 11.11
CA ARG A 454 22.27 -8.86 12.27
C ARG A 454 20.89 -8.21 12.19
N HIS A 455 20.40 -7.97 10.99
CA HIS A 455 19.24 -7.13 10.74
C HIS A 455 18.06 -7.93 10.21
N PHE A 456 16.95 -7.86 10.94
CA PHE A 456 15.73 -8.59 10.63
C PHE A 456 14.53 -7.68 10.78
N THR A 457 13.57 -7.87 9.89
CA THR A 457 12.24 -7.29 10.00
C THR A 457 11.19 -8.38 9.73
N TYR A 458 9.96 -8.16 10.15
CA TYR A 458 8.87 -9.10 9.95
C TYR A 458 7.52 -8.40 10.00
N HIS A 459 6.63 -8.68 9.05
CA HIS A 459 5.26 -8.16 9.06
C HIS A 459 4.43 -8.85 10.13
N ALA A 460 3.97 -8.08 11.12
CA ALA A 460 3.08 -8.60 12.15
C ALA A 460 2.12 -7.53 12.67
N GLY A 461 0.87 -7.94 12.90
CA GLY A 461 -0.16 -7.09 13.47
C GLY A 461 -0.76 -6.09 12.48
N GLU A 462 -0.58 -6.30 11.18
CA GLU A 462 -1.23 -5.56 10.11
C GLU A 462 -2.67 -6.05 9.90
N ASP A 463 -2.85 -7.37 9.77
CA ASP A 463 -4.12 -8.03 9.50
C ASP A 463 -4.42 -9.11 10.55
N PHE A 464 -5.65 -9.12 11.06
CA PHE A 464 -6.06 -9.97 12.18
C PHE A 464 -7.59 -10.11 12.28
N TYR A 465 -8.04 -11.27 12.78
CA TYR A 465 -9.47 -11.49 13.03
C TYR A 465 -9.96 -10.71 14.26
N HIS A 466 -9.23 -10.88 15.37
CA HIS A 466 -9.47 -10.22 16.64
C HIS A 466 -8.25 -9.35 16.99
N LEU A 467 -8.44 -8.21 17.65
CA LEU A 467 -7.32 -7.30 17.97
C LEU A 467 -6.19 -8.00 18.76
N LEU A 468 -6.56 -8.90 19.67
CA LEU A 468 -5.59 -9.77 20.38
C LEU A 468 -4.75 -10.64 19.43
N GLY A 469 -5.29 -11.10 18.32
CA GLY A 469 -4.55 -11.91 17.35
C GLY A 469 -3.44 -11.12 16.67
N GLY A 470 -3.68 -9.83 16.37
CA GLY A 470 -2.64 -8.94 15.87
C GLY A 470 -1.55 -8.67 16.92
N LEU A 471 -1.94 -8.46 18.18
CA LEU A 471 -0.99 -8.29 19.29
C LEU A 471 -0.18 -9.56 19.56
N ARG A 472 -0.81 -10.73 19.49
CA ARG A 472 -0.15 -12.03 19.60
C ARG A 472 0.84 -12.22 18.46
N ALA A 473 0.48 -11.87 17.22
CA ALA A 473 1.38 -11.99 16.07
C ALA A 473 2.66 -11.14 16.25
N ILE A 474 2.53 -9.91 16.76
CA ILE A 474 3.68 -9.05 17.09
C ILE A 474 4.55 -9.71 18.16
N TYR A 475 3.94 -10.21 19.24
CA TYR A 475 4.67 -10.90 20.30
C TYR A 475 5.39 -12.17 19.79
N GLU A 476 4.71 -13.00 19.02
CA GLU A 476 5.26 -14.22 18.42
C GLU A 476 6.40 -13.91 17.45
N ALA A 477 6.30 -12.83 16.66
CA ALA A 477 7.41 -12.39 15.81
C ALA A 477 8.63 -12.05 16.66
N ILE A 478 8.47 -11.23 17.70
CA ILE A 478 9.58 -10.81 18.58
C ILE A 478 10.23 -12.01 19.26
N ASP A 479 9.42 -12.91 19.82
CA ASP A 479 9.92 -14.02 20.64
C ASP A 479 10.38 -15.22 19.80
N PHE A 480 9.56 -15.69 18.85
CA PHE A 480 9.86 -16.92 18.11
C PHE A 480 10.95 -16.73 17.06
N LEU A 481 11.04 -15.53 16.47
CA LEU A 481 12.09 -15.21 15.49
C LEU A 481 13.36 -14.69 16.16
N ASP A 482 13.35 -14.56 17.49
CA ASP A 482 14.44 -13.99 18.28
C ASP A 482 14.87 -12.62 17.73
N LEU A 483 13.89 -11.70 17.60
CA LEU A 483 14.18 -10.32 17.20
C LEU A 483 14.91 -9.60 18.34
N GLN A 484 16.00 -8.94 17.96
CA GLN A 484 16.95 -8.27 18.83
C GLN A 484 16.84 -6.75 18.70
N ARG A 485 17.61 -6.02 19.51
CA ARG A 485 17.67 -4.55 19.45
C ARG A 485 17.98 -4.08 18.03
N GLY A 486 17.20 -3.13 17.53
CA GLY A 486 17.32 -2.60 16.17
C GLY A 486 16.62 -3.42 15.08
N ASP A 487 16.18 -4.65 15.38
CA ASP A 487 15.26 -5.37 14.49
C ASP A 487 13.88 -4.71 14.50
N ARG A 488 13.08 -4.98 13.47
CA ARG A 488 11.88 -4.19 13.18
C ARG A 488 10.63 -5.05 13.01
N ILE A 489 9.46 -4.46 13.27
CA ILE A 489 8.15 -5.03 12.96
C ILE A 489 7.49 -4.15 11.91
N GLY A 490 7.10 -4.76 10.80
CA GLY A 490 6.31 -4.14 9.74
C GLY A 490 4.87 -3.87 10.20
N HIS A 491 4.39 -2.65 9.99
CA HIS A 491 3.07 -2.10 10.31
C HIS A 491 2.75 -1.95 11.80
N ALA A 492 2.72 -3.06 12.56
CA ALA A 492 2.31 -3.10 13.97
C ALA A 492 0.94 -2.43 14.26
N THR A 493 0.04 -2.36 13.28
CA THR A 493 -1.25 -1.63 13.35
C THR A 493 -2.08 -2.02 14.58
N ALA A 494 -2.10 -3.31 14.93
CA ALA A 494 -2.81 -3.85 16.09
C ALA A 494 -2.38 -3.20 17.41
N ALA A 495 -1.13 -2.76 17.53
CA ALA A 495 -0.60 -2.12 18.73
C ALA A 495 -0.98 -0.64 18.85
N GLY A 496 -1.58 -0.03 17.81
CA GLY A 496 -1.93 1.40 17.80
C GLY A 496 -3.38 1.73 17.44
N VAL A 497 -4.09 0.83 16.75
CA VAL A 497 -5.46 1.11 16.31
C VAL A 497 -6.39 1.30 17.51
N SER A 498 -7.31 2.25 17.43
CA SER A 498 -8.32 2.42 18.48
C SER A 498 -9.27 1.22 18.51
N PRO A 499 -9.48 0.57 19.68
CA PRO A 499 -10.44 -0.52 19.80
C PRO A 499 -11.86 -0.14 19.36
N LYS A 500 -12.28 1.12 19.60
CA LYS A 500 -13.57 1.66 19.11
C LYS A 500 -13.65 1.73 17.59
N VAL A 501 -12.56 2.16 16.94
CA VAL A 501 -12.50 2.25 15.48
C VAL A 501 -12.56 0.86 14.86
N TRP A 502 -11.81 -0.08 15.43
CA TRP A 502 -11.88 -1.49 15.02
C TRP A 502 -13.30 -2.07 15.20
N HIS A 503 -13.90 -1.93 16.39
CA HIS A 503 -15.28 -2.35 16.66
C HIS A 503 -16.29 -1.78 15.67
N LYS A 504 -16.20 -0.47 15.38
CA LYS A 504 -17.08 0.18 14.38
C LYS A 504 -16.97 -0.46 12.99
N ASN A 505 -15.80 -0.98 12.62
CA ASN A 505 -15.58 -1.59 11.32
C ASN A 505 -16.05 -3.05 11.25
N VAL A 506 -15.85 -3.83 12.31
CA VAL A 506 -16.11 -5.28 12.30
C VAL A 506 -17.47 -5.68 12.91
N GLY A 507 -18.06 -4.83 13.75
CA GLY A 507 -19.30 -5.10 14.48
C GLY A 507 -19.08 -5.83 15.82
N ASP A 508 -20.19 -6.19 16.49
CA ASP A 508 -20.16 -6.78 17.83
C ASP A 508 -19.65 -8.23 17.84
N LYS A 509 -19.75 -8.93 16.71
CA LYS A 509 -19.41 -10.34 16.59
C LYS A 509 -18.59 -10.61 15.35
N ILE A 510 -17.64 -11.53 15.48
CA ILE A 510 -16.76 -11.96 14.40
C ILE A 510 -16.73 -13.48 14.29
N ILE A 511 -16.41 -13.98 13.09
CA ILE A 511 -16.20 -15.40 12.84
C ILE A 511 -14.70 -15.66 12.76
N VAL A 512 -14.21 -16.56 13.62
CA VAL A 512 -12.77 -16.83 13.76
C VAL A 512 -12.49 -18.34 13.79
N PRO A 513 -11.30 -18.79 13.36
CA PRO A 513 -10.86 -20.15 13.66
C PRO A 513 -10.77 -20.37 15.17
N LYS A 514 -11.39 -21.44 15.67
CA LYS A 514 -11.49 -21.79 17.09
C LYS A 514 -10.13 -21.77 17.78
N GLY A 515 -9.14 -22.38 17.15
CA GLY A 515 -7.79 -22.45 17.68
C GLY A 515 -7.05 -21.12 17.65
N ALA A 516 -7.31 -20.26 16.66
CA ALA A 516 -6.72 -18.92 16.63
C ALA A 516 -7.20 -18.09 17.82
N TYR A 517 -8.50 -18.11 18.11
CA TYR A 517 -9.05 -17.43 19.28
C TYR A 517 -8.60 -18.04 20.61
N MET A 518 -8.49 -19.38 20.68
CA MET A 518 -7.89 -20.05 21.84
C MET A 518 -6.46 -19.56 22.09
N ASP A 519 -5.63 -19.48 21.04
CA ASP A 519 -4.25 -18.98 21.14
C ASP A 519 -4.20 -17.49 21.51
N ASP A 520 -5.11 -16.66 21.00
CA ASP A 520 -5.21 -15.24 21.36
C ASP A 520 -5.50 -15.06 22.87
N LEU A 521 -6.41 -15.87 23.42
CA LEU A 521 -6.71 -15.88 24.85
C LEU A 521 -5.58 -16.49 25.69
N LEU A 522 -4.92 -17.54 25.19
CA LEU A 522 -3.74 -18.14 25.84
C LEU A 522 -2.60 -17.11 25.94
N PHE A 523 -2.40 -16.33 24.88
CA PHE A 523 -1.48 -15.19 24.85
C PHE A 523 -1.90 -14.11 25.87
N ALA A 524 -3.17 -13.72 25.92
CA ALA A 524 -3.64 -12.73 26.89
C ALA A 524 -3.43 -13.20 28.35
N TYR A 525 -3.64 -14.49 28.63
CA TYR A 525 -3.34 -15.09 29.94
C TYR A 525 -1.84 -15.04 30.25
N TYR A 526 -0.99 -15.40 29.29
CA TYR A 526 0.45 -15.33 29.44
C TYR A 526 0.91 -13.87 29.67
N LEU A 527 0.40 -12.91 28.90
CA LEU A 527 0.70 -11.50 29.04
C LEU A 527 0.31 -10.98 30.43
N ALA A 528 -0.85 -11.38 30.96
CA ALA A 528 -1.29 -11.03 32.31
C ALA A 528 -0.33 -11.52 33.41
N SER A 529 0.41 -12.60 33.14
CA SER A 529 1.42 -13.15 34.06
C SER A 529 2.73 -12.36 34.05
N THR A 530 2.99 -11.53 33.03
CA THR A 530 4.21 -10.71 32.96
C THR A 530 4.09 -9.41 33.77
N GLU A 531 5.18 -8.64 33.83
CA GLU A 531 5.17 -7.31 34.43
C GLU A 531 4.44 -6.30 33.53
N GLU A 532 4.62 -6.41 32.22
CA GLU A 532 4.02 -5.51 31.22
C GLU A 532 2.50 -5.63 31.20
N GLY A 533 1.95 -6.84 31.28
CA GLY A 533 0.51 -7.09 31.23
C GLY A 533 -0.19 -7.11 32.58
N SER A 534 0.43 -6.63 33.67
CA SER A 534 -0.11 -6.78 35.02
C SER A 534 -1.53 -6.23 35.21
N ALA A 535 -1.94 -5.24 34.39
CA ALA A 535 -3.29 -4.68 34.39
C ALA A 535 -4.37 -5.72 34.00
N LEU A 536 -4.01 -6.78 33.27
CA LEU A 536 -4.92 -7.84 32.82
C LEU A 536 -5.11 -8.96 33.86
N ARG A 537 -4.35 -8.98 34.96
CA ARG A 537 -4.42 -10.03 36.00
C ARG A 537 -5.84 -10.32 36.52
N PRO A 538 -6.71 -9.32 36.75
CA PRO A 538 -8.08 -9.57 37.20
C PRO A 538 -8.89 -10.45 36.24
N LEU A 539 -8.56 -10.48 34.95
CA LEU A 539 -9.26 -11.26 33.92
C LEU A 539 -8.75 -12.69 33.79
N MET A 540 -7.61 -13.04 34.41
CA MET A 540 -6.98 -14.37 34.27
C MET A 540 -7.95 -15.54 34.55
N PRO A 541 -8.84 -15.52 35.56
CA PRO A 541 -9.78 -16.62 35.78
C PRO A 541 -10.76 -16.81 34.61
N GLN A 542 -11.29 -15.72 34.05
CA GLN A 542 -12.22 -15.75 32.92
C GLN A 542 -11.53 -16.21 31.65
N ILE A 543 -10.34 -15.67 31.38
CA ILE A 543 -9.50 -16.08 30.24
C ILE A 543 -9.18 -17.58 30.35
N SER A 544 -8.73 -18.05 31.52
CA SER A 544 -8.40 -19.46 31.74
C SER A 544 -9.58 -20.38 31.50
N MET A 545 -10.76 -20.04 32.03
CA MET A 545 -11.97 -20.83 31.83
C MET A 545 -12.30 -20.98 30.34
N ARG A 546 -12.20 -19.89 29.57
CA ARG A 546 -12.50 -19.88 28.14
C ARG A 546 -11.45 -20.63 27.32
N VAL A 547 -10.17 -20.47 27.63
CA VAL A 547 -9.06 -21.23 27.02
C VAL A 547 -9.27 -22.73 27.23
N MET A 548 -9.54 -23.15 28.47
CA MET A 548 -9.72 -24.56 28.81
C MET A 548 -10.91 -25.20 28.09
N GLN A 549 -12.01 -24.47 27.92
CA GLN A 549 -13.16 -24.91 27.12
C GLN A 549 -12.75 -25.18 25.67
N LEU A 550 -12.14 -24.19 25.01
CA LEU A 550 -11.74 -24.29 23.61
C LEU A 550 -10.67 -25.37 23.40
N ALA A 551 -9.71 -25.48 24.31
CA ALA A 551 -8.65 -26.47 24.28
C ALA A 551 -9.19 -27.91 24.36
N GLY A 552 -10.18 -28.16 25.21
CA GLY A 552 -10.83 -29.47 25.33
C GLY A 552 -11.61 -29.90 24.08
N GLU A 553 -12.00 -28.95 23.23
CA GLU A 553 -12.61 -29.25 21.93
C GLU A 553 -11.54 -29.57 20.86
N ILE A 554 -10.38 -28.92 20.93
CA ILE A 554 -9.30 -29.01 19.93
C ILE A 554 -8.39 -30.20 20.18
N TYR A 555 -7.83 -30.31 21.39
CA TYR A 555 -6.83 -31.30 21.75
C TYR A 555 -7.47 -32.57 22.33
N PRO A 556 -6.83 -33.74 22.16
CA PRO A 556 -7.20 -34.96 22.86
C PRO A 556 -6.72 -34.90 24.32
N GLY A 557 -7.66 -35.00 25.27
CA GLY A 557 -7.37 -34.98 26.70
C GLY A 557 -7.47 -33.60 27.34
N ASN A 558 -7.29 -33.55 28.66
CA ASN A 558 -7.39 -32.32 29.46
C ASN A 558 -6.06 -32.10 30.18
N GLU A 559 -5.28 -31.13 29.73
CA GLU A 559 -4.05 -30.68 30.38
C GLU A 559 -4.29 -29.38 31.14
N ASN A 560 -3.34 -28.91 31.94
CA ASN A 560 -3.44 -27.59 32.59
C ASN A 560 -3.03 -26.45 31.64
N ILE A 561 -3.33 -25.21 32.02
CA ILE A 561 -3.05 -24.03 31.19
C ILE A 561 -1.54 -23.85 30.96
N GLU A 562 -0.70 -24.20 31.94
CA GLU A 562 0.76 -24.13 31.84
C GLU A 562 1.31 -25.07 30.76
N ALA A 563 0.73 -26.26 30.60
CA ALA A 563 1.09 -27.19 29.54
C ALA A 563 0.75 -26.63 28.15
N TYR A 564 -0.41 -25.99 27.99
CA TYR A 564 -0.78 -25.33 26.72
C TYR A 564 0.13 -24.13 26.42
N ILE A 565 0.47 -23.31 27.43
CA ILE A 565 1.45 -22.21 27.28
C ILE A 565 2.81 -22.76 26.83
N SER A 566 3.29 -23.81 27.49
CA SER A 566 4.56 -24.46 27.13
C SER A 566 4.52 -24.98 25.69
N ALA A 567 3.43 -25.65 25.28
CA ALA A 567 3.26 -26.14 23.93
C ALA A 567 3.25 -25.02 22.88
N TRP A 568 2.57 -23.91 23.17
CA TRP A 568 2.54 -22.72 22.33
C TRP A 568 3.93 -22.08 22.19
N LYS A 569 4.64 -21.84 23.29
CA LYS A 569 6.00 -21.28 23.29
C LYS A 569 7.02 -22.18 22.57
N ASN A 570 6.83 -23.49 22.60
CA ASN A 570 7.70 -24.46 21.91
C ASN A 570 7.45 -24.55 20.39
N ARG A 571 6.45 -23.85 19.83
CA ARG A 571 6.21 -23.83 18.38
C ARG A 571 7.40 -23.24 17.60
N GLN A 572 8.20 -22.38 18.22
CA GLN A 572 9.43 -21.80 17.65
C GLN A 572 10.56 -22.81 17.36
N LEU A 573 10.46 -24.03 17.90
CA LEU A 573 11.47 -25.08 17.70
C LEU A 573 11.44 -25.58 16.24
N ASP A 574 12.57 -26.10 15.76
CA ASP A 574 12.59 -26.76 14.45
C ASP A 574 11.92 -28.14 14.54
N ILE A 575 10.61 -28.14 14.31
CA ILE A 575 9.78 -29.33 14.36
C ILE A 575 10.24 -30.44 13.40
N VAL A 576 10.79 -30.06 12.23
CA VAL A 576 11.24 -31.02 11.23
C VAL A 576 12.50 -31.71 11.72
N GLU A 577 13.39 -30.98 12.39
CA GLU A 577 14.60 -31.55 12.98
C GLU A 577 14.28 -32.41 14.22
N LEU A 578 13.36 -31.97 15.08
CA LEU A 578 12.89 -32.76 16.23
C LEU A 578 12.26 -34.09 15.81
N ASP A 579 11.45 -34.09 14.75
CA ASP A 579 10.83 -35.29 14.21
C ASP A 579 11.88 -36.25 13.64
N LYS A 580 12.86 -35.75 12.86
CA LYS A 580 13.99 -36.54 12.34
C LYS A 580 14.83 -37.18 13.44
N GLN A 581 15.03 -36.48 14.55
CA GLN A 581 15.78 -36.98 15.71
C GLN A 581 14.93 -37.85 16.65
N ASN A 582 13.65 -38.08 16.34
CA ASN A 582 12.68 -38.78 17.19
C ASN A 582 12.51 -38.15 18.59
N LYS A 583 12.78 -36.84 18.73
CA LYS A 583 12.64 -36.08 19.99
C LYS A 583 11.28 -35.42 20.14
N LEU A 584 10.47 -35.37 19.09
CA LEU A 584 9.13 -34.79 19.13
C LEU A 584 8.19 -35.50 20.14
N ILE A 585 8.52 -36.73 20.56
CA ILE A 585 7.79 -37.44 21.61
C ILE A 585 7.87 -36.76 22.99
N GLU A 586 8.91 -35.95 23.23
CA GLU A 586 9.09 -35.18 24.45
C GLU A 586 8.13 -33.98 24.54
N TYR A 587 7.47 -33.63 23.43
CA TYR A 587 6.56 -32.48 23.32
C TYR A 587 5.17 -32.92 22.82
N PRO A 588 4.39 -33.66 23.63
CA PRO A 588 3.16 -34.32 23.18
C PRO A 588 2.11 -33.34 22.61
N LEU A 589 1.88 -32.20 23.27
CA LEU A 589 0.92 -31.18 22.80
C LEU A 589 1.41 -30.46 21.52
N LEU A 590 2.71 -30.19 21.40
CA LEU A 590 3.29 -29.64 20.18
C LEU A 590 3.14 -30.62 19.02
N LYS A 591 3.45 -31.91 19.26
CA LYS A 591 3.25 -32.97 18.29
C LYS A 591 1.79 -33.02 17.82
N GLU A 592 0.85 -32.92 18.76
CA GLU A 592 -0.58 -32.93 18.45
C GLU A 592 -1.03 -31.71 17.65
N TYR A 593 -0.56 -30.50 17.98
CA TYR A 593 -0.84 -29.26 17.23
C TYR A 593 -0.56 -29.37 15.73
N HIS A 594 0.42 -30.21 15.34
CA HIS A 594 0.77 -30.40 13.94
C HIS A 594 -0.05 -31.48 13.21
N LYS A 595 -0.71 -32.40 13.94
CA LYS A 595 -1.48 -33.51 13.34
C LYS A 595 -2.73 -33.01 12.62
N LYS A 596 -3.06 -33.68 11.50
CA LYS A 596 -4.23 -33.31 10.66
C LYS A 596 -5.55 -33.21 11.43
N ASN A 597 -5.80 -34.11 12.38
CA ASN A 597 -7.04 -34.12 13.16
C ASN A 597 -7.16 -32.89 14.07
N CYS A 598 -6.08 -32.52 14.75
CA CYS A 598 -6.03 -31.32 15.57
C CYS A 598 -6.17 -30.06 14.70
N VAL A 599 -5.47 -29.99 13.56
CA VAL A 599 -5.60 -28.88 12.60
C VAL A 599 -7.03 -28.70 12.10
N LYS A 600 -7.74 -29.80 11.82
CA LYS A 600 -9.15 -29.74 11.40
C LYS A 600 -10.00 -29.06 12.48
N LYS A 601 -9.88 -29.50 13.74
CA LYS A 601 -10.62 -28.94 14.88
C LYS A 601 -10.22 -27.50 15.20
N TYR A 602 -8.92 -27.20 15.10
CA TYR A 602 -8.36 -25.86 15.26
C TYR A 602 -9.00 -24.87 14.27
N ASN A 603 -9.17 -25.30 13.01
CA ASN A 603 -9.73 -24.50 11.93
C ASN A 603 -11.27 -24.48 11.87
N GLU A 604 -11.96 -25.20 12.75
CA GLU A 604 -13.42 -25.05 12.88
C GLU A 604 -13.75 -23.60 13.25
N LYS A 605 -14.77 -23.04 12.59
CA LYS A 605 -15.15 -21.64 12.79
C LYS A 605 -16.09 -21.52 13.99
N ILE A 606 -15.88 -20.50 14.81
CA ILE A 606 -16.78 -20.11 15.89
C ILE A 606 -17.17 -18.64 15.74
N GLU A 607 -18.36 -18.30 16.19
CA GLU A 607 -18.78 -16.90 16.37
C GLU A 607 -18.39 -16.45 17.78
N VAL A 608 -17.72 -15.31 17.89
CA VAL A 608 -17.31 -14.73 19.17
C VAL A 608 -17.77 -13.27 19.25
N ASP A 609 -18.21 -12.85 20.44
CA ASP A 609 -18.38 -11.44 20.75
C ASP A 609 -16.99 -10.82 20.95
N ILE A 610 -16.74 -9.68 20.30
CA ILE A 610 -15.41 -9.05 20.32
C ILE A 610 -14.98 -8.56 21.72
N TYR A 611 -15.93 -8.41 22.64
CA TYR A 611 -15.70 -8.02 24.03
C TYR A 611 -16.14 -9.12 25.02
N GLU A 612 -16.23 -10.38 24.58
CA GLU A 612 -16.65 -11.51 25.43
C GLU A 612 -15.79 -11.65 26.71
N VAL A 613 -14.46 -11.49 26.58
CA VAL A 613 -13.49 -11.72 27.67
C VAL A 613 -12.68 -10.46 28.02
N LEU A 614 -12.23 -9.71 27.02
CA LEU A 614 -11.53 -8.44 27.20
C LEU A 614 -12.41 -7.33 26.64
N ASP A 615 -12.80 -6.40 27.50
CA ASP A 615 -13.49 -5.19 27.07
C ASP A 615 -12.53 -4.20 26.37
N GLU A 616 -13.07 -3.06 25.95
CA GLU A 616 -12.33 -2.01 25.27
C GLU A 616 -11.10 -1.54 26.07
N ALA A 617 -11.23 -1.40 27.39
CA ALA A 617 -10.15 -0.93 28.26
C ALA A 617 -9.06 -1.99 28.43
N ALA A 618 -9.45 -3.26 28.60
CA ALA A 618 -8.52 -4.38 28.67
C ALA A 618 -7.72 -4.55 27.36
N LEU A 619 -8.36 -4.37 26.19
CA LEU A 619 -7.64 -4.37 24.92
C LEU A 619 -6.63 -3.24 24.82
N HIS A 620 -7.00 -2.04 25.26
CA HIS A 620 -6.08 -0.90 25.32
C HIS A 620 -4.86 -1.20 26.22
N GLU A 621 -5.07 -1.80 27.40
CA GLU A 621 -3.95 -2.21 28.26
C GLU A 621 -3.07 -3.29 27.62
N ALA A 622 -3.65 -4.23 26.85
CA ALA A 622 -2.88 -5.20 26.09
C ALA A 622 -2.00 -4.55 25.00
N GLN A 623 -2.51 -3.52 24.31
CA GLN A 623 -1.73 -2.74 23.33
C GLN A 623 -0.54 -2.04 24.00
N LEU A 624 -0.77 -1.35 25.11
CA LEU A 624 0.28 -0.67 25.87
C LEU A 624 1.34 -1.65 26.40
N ALA A 625 0.93 -2.84 26.82
CA ALA A 625 1.85 -3.89 27.26
C ALA A 625 2.77 -4.36 26.13
N ILE A 626 2.25 -4.54 24.91
CA ILE A 626 3.07 -4.89 23.74
C ILE A 626 4.01 -3.75 23.33
N LEU A 627 3.54 -2.51 23.30
CA LEU A 627 4.40 -1.35 23.02
C LEU A 627 5.53 -1.22 24.05
N LYS A 628 5.22 -1.42 25.33
CA LYS A 628 6.22 -1.44 26.42
C LYS A 628 7.25 -2.55 26.25
N LEU A 629 6.82 -3.74 25.82
CA LEU A 629 7.72 -4.86 25.49
C LEU A 629 8.66 -4.49 24.34
N MET A 630 8.11 -3.93 23.25
CA MET A 630 8.88 -3.49 22.08
C MET A 630 9.90 -2.42 22.46
N HIS A 631 9.47 -1.42 23.23
CA HIS A 631 10.33 -0.36 23.76
C HIS A 631 11.48 -0.92 24.62
N LYS A 632 11.18 -1.80 25.60
CA LYS A 632 12.21 -2.44 26.45
C LYS A 632 13.23 -3.26 25.64
N LYS A 633 12.82 -3.87 24.53
CA LYS A 633 13.66 -4.67 23.63
C LYS A 633 14.30 -3.85 22.50
N GLU A 634 14.01 -2.55 22.41
CA GLU A 634 14.42 -1.67 21.31
C GLU A 634 14.04 -2.25 19.92
N ILE A 635 12.84 -2.82 19.83
CA ILE A 635 12.25 -3.26 18.56
C ILE A 635 11.59 -2.05 17.90
N VAL A 636 11.94 -1.79 16.65
CA VAL A 636 11.47 -0.61 15.89
C VAL A 636 10.16 -0.93 15.18
N ILE A 637 9.26 0.04 15.07
CA ILE A 637 8.06 -0.07 14.23
C ILE A 637 8.33 0.57 12.88
N GLU A 638 8.14 -0.18 11.78
CA GLU A 638 8.00 0.38 10.44
C GLU A 638 6.53 0.68 10.19
N THR A 639 6.15 1.93 9.95
CA THR A 639 4.76 2.30 9.65
C THR A 639 4.66 2.97 8.28
N LEU A 640 3.57 2.71 7.59
CA LEU A 640 3.39 2.96 6.17
C LEU A 640 2.09 3.74 5.97
N PRO A 641 2.10 5.08 6.09
CA PRO A 641 0.88 5.85 6.34
C PRO A 641 -0.24 5.61 5.32
N THR A 642 0.04 5.72 4.02
CA THR A 642 -0.99 5.50 2.99
C THR A 642 -1.45 4.04 2.95
N SER A 643 -0.50 3.09 2.97
CA SER A 643 -0.76 1.65 3.02
C SER A 643 -1.66 1.31 4.20
N ASN A 644 -1.23 1.62 5.43
CA ASN A 644 -1.99 1.38 6.66
C ASN A 644 -3.38 2.01 6.62
N VAL A 645 -3.52 3.22 6.06
CA VAL A 645 -4.82 3.90 5.99
C VAL A 645 -5.79 3.23 5.01
N LEU A 646 -5.29 2.71 3.88
CA LEU A 646 -6.12 2.11 2.84
C LEU A 646 -6.41 0.62 3.08
N ILE A 647 -5.47 -0.12 3.69
CA ILE A 647 -5.59 -1.58 3.89
C ILE A 647 -5.89 -1.97 5.34
N GLY A 648 -5.38 -1.18 6.30
CA GLY A 648 -5.59 -1.40 7.73
C GLY A 648 -6.93 -0.86 8.20
N ASN A 649 -7.22 -0.99 9.49
CA ASN A 649 -8.54 -0.71 10.11
C ASN A 649 -8.95 0.78 10.15
N HIS A 650 -8.47 1.58 9.21
CA HIS A 650 -8.74 2.99 9.06
C HIS A 650 -9.63 3.22 7.83
N ARG A 651 -10.44 4.28 7.86
CA ARG A 651 -11.22 4.72 6.70
C ARG A 651 -10.75 6.08 6.19
N GLN A 652 -9.96 6.77 7.01
CA GLN A 652 -9.52 8.14 6.79
C GLN A 652 -8.19 8.35 7.53
N PHE A 653 -7.30 9.21 7.02
CA PHE A 653 -6.05 9.59 7.69
C PHE A 653 -6.27 10.09 9.13
N CYS A 654 -7.43 10.68 9.44
CA CYS A 654 -7.73 11.15 10.79
C CYS A 654 -8.03 10.04 11.80
N THR A 655 -8.07 8.77 11.41
CA THR A 655 -8.10 7.66 12.35
C THR A 655 -6.77 6.92 12.42
N TYR A 656 -5.74 7.37 11.67
CA TYR A 656 -4.45 6.71 11.58
C TYR A 656 -3.77 6.59 12.95
N HIS A 657 -3.30 5.39 13.25
CA HIS A 657 -2.85 5.00 14.58
C HIS A 657 -1.53 5.65 15.04
N LEU A 658 -0.71 6.17 14.11
CA LEU A 658 0.53 6.88 14.47
C LEU A 658 0.26 8.08 15.38
N TYR A 659 -0.91 8.74 15.25
CA TYR A 659 -1.31 9.78 16.20
C TYR A 659 -1.54 9.24 17.62
N ASN A 660 -2.06 8.02 17.75
CA ASN A 660 -2.26 7.40 19.07
C ASN A 660 -0.91 7.11 19.73
N TRP A 661 0.08 6.62 18.98
CA TRP A 661 1.43 6.41 19.49
C TRP A 661 2.05 7.71 19.99
N LEU A 662 2.03 8.78 19.19
CA LEU A 662 2.51 10.10 19.60
C LEU A 662 1.79 10.62 20.84
N LYS A 663 0.45 10.52 20.88
CA LYS A 663 -0.34 10.92 22.03
C LYS A 663 0.03 10.13 23.29
N TRP A 664 0.20 8.81 23.18
CA TRP A 664 0.57 7.97 24.32
C TRP A 664 1.99 8.25 24.79
N GLU A 665 2.91 8.58 23.89
CA GLU A 665 4.24 9.06 24.25
C GLU A 665 4.18 10.36 25.07
N ASP A 666 3.38 11.35 24.63
CA ASP A 666 3.15 12.59 25.40
C ASP A 666 2.57 12.30 26.80
N GLU A 667 1.78 11.22 26.93
CA GLU A 667 1.22 10.74 28.20
C GLU A 667 2.22 9.92 29.04
N GLY A 668 3.48 9.82 28.60
CA GLY A 668 4.57 9.12 29.28
C GLY A 668 4.52 7.60 29.13
N LYS A 669 3.81 7.07 28.13
CA LYS A 669 3.82 5.64 27.80
C LYS A 669 5.10 5.29 27.05
N ALA A 670 5.56 4.06 27.24
CA ALA A 670 6.74 3.54 26.56
C ALA A 670 6.39 3.16 25.12
N ILE A 671 6.75 4.04 24.17
CA ILE A 671 6.57 3.82 22.73
C ILE A 671 7.93 3.46 22.12
N PRO A 672 8.03 2.40 21.29
CA PRO A 672 9.26 2.07 20.59
C PRO A 672 9.58 3.13 19.51
N PRO A 673 10.83 3.19 19.02
CA PRO A 673 11.16 4.01 17.87
C PRO A 673 10.30 3.66 16.65
N ILE A 674 9.91 4.69 15.89
CA ILE A 674 9.07 4.55 14.70
C ILE A 674 9.85 5.07 13.49
N VAL A 675 9.78 4.32 12.38
CA VAL A 675 10.35 4.67 11.07
C VAL A 675 9.29 4.53 9.98
N LEU A 676 9.51 5.18 8.83
CA LEU A 676 8.55 5.20 7.73
C LEU A 676 8.97 4.35 6.53
N GLY A 677 7.98 3.95 5.74
CA GLY A 677 8.16 3.43 4.39
C GLY A 677 6.93 3.62 3.51
N THR A 678 7.08 3.34 2.21
CA THR A 678 6.03 3.54 1.20
C THR A 678 5.23 2.30 0.83
N ASP A 679 5.73 1.11 1.17
CA ASP A 679 5.15 -0.19 0.83
C ASP A 679 5.20 -0.45 -0.69
N ASP A 680 4.05 -0.60 -1.36
CA ASP A 680 3.91 -0.68 -2.81
C ASP A 680 3.53 0.70 -3.39
N ALA A 681 4.54 1.55 -3.59
CA ALA A 681 4.39 2.96 -3.94
C ALA A 681 3.48 3.26 -5.16
N GLY A 682 3.44 2.37 -6.15
CA GLY A 682 2.61 2.50 -7.35
C GLY A 682 1.15 2.07 -7.13
N ILE A 683 0.91 1.08 -6.26
CA ILE A 683 -0.44 0.65 -5.85
C ILE A 683 -1.07 1.70 -4.94
N PHE A 684 -0.28 2.31 -4.05
CA PHE A 684 -0.77 3.34 -3.13
C PHE A 684 -0.65 4.77 -3.66
N ALA A 685 -0.13 4.95 -4.87
CA ALA A 685 0.04 6.22 -5.55
C ALA A 685 0.80 7.29 -4.71
N THR A 686 2.00 6.93 -4.22
CA THR A 686 2.78 7.73 -3.27
C THR A 686 4.30 7.63 -3.51
N ASN A 687 5.07 8.37 -2.73
CA ASN A 687 6.52 8.25 -2.57
C ASN A 687 6.89 8.65 -1.14
N ILE A 688 8.14 8.42 -0.72
CA ILE A 688 8.51 8.61 0.69
C ILE A 688 8.33 10.06 1.16
N TYR A 689 8.62 11.05 0.31
CA TYR A 689 8.42 12.46 0.66
C TYR A 689 6.94 12.77 0.90
N ASN A 690 6.06 12.18 0.10
CA ASN A 690 4.61 12.29 0.29
C ASN A 690 4.15 11.62 1.59
N GLU A 691 4.71 10.47 2.01
CA GLU A 691 4.37 9.84 3.29
C GLU A 691 4.69 10.76 4.49
N TYR A 692 5.87 11.38 4.52
CA TYR A 692 6.22 12.37 5.53
C TYR A 692 5.29 13.60 5.49
N CYS A 693 4.96 14.08 4.28
CA CYS A 693 4.03 15.19 4.12
C CYS A 693 2.62 14.84 4.63
N HIS A 694 2.13 13.61 4.41
CA HIS A 694 0.82 13.17 4.91
C HIS A 694 0.73 13.23 6.43
N ILE A 695 1.79 12.81 7.14
CA ILE A 695 1.86 12.90 8.60
C ILE A 695 1.89 14.37 9.03
N PHE A 696 2.75 15.19 8.43
CA PHE A 696 2.84 16.60 8.77
C PHE A 696 1.49 17.31 8.59
N THR A 697 0.82 17.11 7.45
CA THR A 697 -0.47 17.76 7.17
C THR A 697 -1.57 17.24 8.08
N LEU A 698 -1.54 15.96 8.44
CA LEU A 698 -2.44 15.37 9.43
C LEU A 698 -2.28 16.07 10.79
N LEU A 699 -1.07 16.19 11.30
CA LEU A 699 -0.82 16.80 12.61
C LEU A 699 -1.21 18.29 12.63
N VAL A 700 -0.80 19.06 11.63
CA VAL A 700 -1.01 20.52 11.59
C VAL A 700 -2.46 20.87 11.26
N TYR A 701 -3.01 20.34 10.17
CA TYR A 701 -4.32 20.79 9.66
C TYR A 701 -5.50 20.03 10.24
N LYS A 702 -5.32 18.77 10.68
CA LYS A 702 -6.41 17.97 11.25
C LYS A 702 -6.41 17.98 12.79
N TYR A 703 -5.25 17.82 13.41
CA TYR A 703 -5.11 17.81 14.87
C TYR A 703 -4.74 19.17 15.48
N GLY A 704 -4.47 20.18 14.65
CA GLY A 704 -4.24 21.56 15.11
C GLY A 704 -2.91 21.77 15.81
N PHE A 705 -1.90 20.94 15.53
CA PHE A 705 -0.56 21.13 16.08
C PHE A 705 0.03 22.43 15.54
N CYS A 706 0.79 23.15 16.39
CA CYS A 706 1.60 24.24 15.87
C CYS A 706 2.67 23.67 14.92
N VAL A 707 3.03 24.45 13.91
CA VAL A 707 3.94 24.00 12.83
C VAL A 707 5.27 23.46 13.37
N ASN A 708 5.85 24.11 14.38
CA ASN A 708 7.12 23.67 14.96
C ASN A 708 7.01 22.27 15.58
N ARG A 709 5.96 22.02 16.36
CA ARG A 709 5.73 20.70 16.97
C ARG A 709 5.55 19.61 15.91
N GLY A 710 4.77 19.89 14.87
CA GLY A 710 4.62 18.96 13.74
C GLY A 710 5.97 18.68 13.07
N LEU A 711 6.78 19.71 12.83
CA LEU A 711 8.09 19.57 12.21
C LEU A 711 9.10 18.82 13.10
N ASP A 712 9.08 19.05 14.41
CA ASP A 712 9.97 18.37 15.36
C ASP A 712 9.69 16.87 15.39
N PHE A 713 8.42 16.47 15.33
CA PHE A 713 8.06 15.06 15.20
C PHE A 713 8.48 14.46 13.85
N ILE A 714 8.36 15.20 12.76
CA ILE A 714 8.88 14.74 11.45
C ILE A 714 10.40 14.58 11.47
N ARG A 715 11.14 15.51 12.10
CA ARG A 715 12.59 15.40 12.31
C ARG A 715 12.94 14.14 13.08
N GLU A 716 12.21 13.85 14.14
CA GLU A 716 12.40 12.65 14.95
C GLU A 716 12.19 11.38 14.12
N LEU A 717 11.10 11.28 13.35
CA LEU A 717 10.84 10.14 12.47
C LEU A 717 11.97 9.94 11.44
N ASN A 718 12.43 11.02 10.80
CA ASN A 718 13.52 10.92 9.82
C ASN A 718 14.87 10.58 10.49
N TYR A 719 15.14 11.14 11.66
CA TYR A 719 16.34 10.82 12.45
C TYR A 719 16.34 9.35 12.89
N ASN A 720 15.21 8.83 13.36
CA ASN A 720 15.04 7.41 13.65
C ASN A 720 15.29 6.56 12.39
N ALA A 721 14.76 6.98 11.24
CA ALA A 721 14.98 6.26 9.98
C ALA A 721 16.46 6.24 9.55
N GLU A 722 17.26 7.24 9.91
CA GLU A 722 18.71 7.20 9.65
C GLU A 722 19.46 6.26 10.61
N ILE A 723 19.07 6.24 11.88
CA ILE A 723 19.67 5.38 12.90
C ILE A 723 19.37 3.90 12.62
N TYR A 724 18.12 3.60 12.29
CA TYR A 724 17.60 2.23 12.17
C TYR A 724 17.59 1.71 10.73
N ALA A 725 18.23 2.43 9.81
CA ALA A 725 18.56 1.90 8.48
C ALA A 725 19.59 0.77 8.61
N PHE A 726 19.31 -0.40 8.05
CA PHE A 726 20.16 -1.57 8.10
C PHE A 726 21.47 -1.37 7.33
N ASP A 727 22.62 -1.65 7.93
CA ASP A 727 23.97 -1.42 7.37
C ASP A 727 24.69 -2.67 6.85
#